data_AF-A0A0C1RMI3-F1
#
_entry.id   AF-A0A0C1RMI3-F1
#
_cell.length_a   1.000
_cell.length_b   1.000
_cell.length_c   1.000
_cell.angle_alpha   90.00
_cell.angle_beta   90.00
_cell.angle_gamma   90.00
#
_symmetry.space_group_name_H-M   'P 1'
#
loop_
_entity.id
_entity.type
_entity.pdbx_description
1 polymer ?
#
loop_
_entity_poly.entity_id
_entity_poly.type
_entity_poly.pdbx_seq_one_letter_code
_entity_poly.pdbx_strand_id
1 'polypeptide(L)'
;MPDVKNDYIKILQDNRQAILFIELAGLLHDIGKLSEAFLVYRKTWHKDPKGYDNDPHDHDFLDKEDTKFQGLIPPGFETKIPINIFGEEDFSIKKAVHWHAKVDPQKDKNMKIMLMLKAADGIDAAIDRNNPLWSAEQKEDIFMSNIFGFEGKRIIPAEQEGIREILYEAMNEKLPQYFKCYLPDDRTKLFCCIKKAFNQGLSDTTRPQNDTTLWEHSYAVASILKCLAVHNLIKGDEDFIDHFIKVRFTILGVGWDGMRFMSQGHKIGDIVGRHQVIKKIKEEIKCLVEYVYPVGNEIYADDDGIYFVVPAELDSGVWMGIWNSLTDKINQAAADKSLGELQPRIELYSGELNDQDGKKKTRTLTSLVKVINDLKEKRSYPFDASAEGFKHFADQLKQTGENKTICPICRLRKVKSDNVSGKDIKKKICETCEKRRYESSQQADKKEETVFIDEIIIDDKNKNAAFIVARFGLDEWLNGKMVRSLFVTEANGLDQEVGYLGNVEQFKTDENEIGAWIKAQGYPPYNYQRIKDDIDAIMDDAERGLYTRLFYDRRVIPEDDGAGGYRYKLYDNLVNTKRNFEQLLKEAQAEHPGVDISLYNLLNAKTPTPSTILDVWNTTTRLFKDVRNSLSGVIEKGELKRLRLLLDRPIQNVEGRVVEADVTGQHQSLEIIGIKNNIIDVIGKKFESKKRENWLTQTITISGKEYKIVDVVEGDSYKPYRSIAISPNLFMAIVPADRALEVTQHIYDMYLERFGKVIGRLPFSIGNIFFKKDMPMFVVLDSAKRMIANFDRLSKSDSVKTFKAKQDRVETGNSIRIKLEGELGGLGRDIDFLIPCKLGDWKEGDDKVDNNDFYHPYLMIDGEPMDRKTFFETMPRLPGNVVHCSQIKKNDYVKLYLNYYDFEFLDANSRRYDITANDAGRRKSTVADYHSKPYLLDELNQKIMFLWCGLQKGYVLPDMTDTKLRNMLSLWLTKYQEWQVILEQKNTPAYQQWLTLVEASIKKQIPSDWWPLISETLANGIFFDTMELYLGIMKKRIDDKKEETNDTTV
;
A
#
# COMPACT_ATOMS: atom_id res chain seq x y z
N MET A 1 -12.14 6.11 -47.12
CA MET A 1 -11.00 5.24 -46.76
C MET A 1 -11.33 4.42 -45.51
N PRO A 2 -12.11 3.33 -45.60
CA PRO A 2 -12.57 2.57 -44.42
C PRO A 2 -11.79 1.28 -44.09
N ASP A 3 -10.83 0.82 -44.90
CA ASP A 3 -10.30 -0.55 -44.79
C ASP A 3 -8.98 -0.73 -44.00
N VAL A 4 -8.39 0.32 -43.43
CA VAL A 4 -7.11 0.22 -42.67
C VAL A 4 -7.34 -0.09 -41.17
N LYS A 5 -8.60 -0.08 -40.69
CA LYS A 5 -8.91 -0.12 -39.24
C LYS A 5 -8.81 -1.50 -38.57
N ASN A 6 -8.86 -2.61 -39.32
CA ASN A 6 -8.91 -3.97 -38.77
C ASN A 6 -7.57 -4.73 -38.77
N ASP A 7 -6.52 -4.20 -39.42
CA ASP A 7 -5.31 -4.98 -39.69
C ASP A 7 -4.40 -5.13 -38.44
N TYR A 8 -4.20 -4.05 -37.67
CA TYR A 8 -3.33 -4.11 -36.48
C TYR A 8 -3.90 -4.92 -35.31
N ILE A 9 -5.23 -4.97 -35.13
CA ILE A 9 -5.84 -5.86 -34.13
C ILE A 9 -5.54 -7.32 -34.51
N LYS A 10 -5.65 -7.65 -35.80
CA LYS A 10 -5.35 -8.98 -36.29
C LYS A 10 -3.87 -9.30 -36.11
N ILE A 11 -2.96 -8.37 -36.39
CA ILE A 11 -1.52 -8.53 -36.11
C ILE A 11 -1.27 -8.91 -34.65
N LEU A 12 -1.91 -8.23 -33.69
CA LEU A 12 -1.75 -8.56 -32.26
C LEU A 12 -2.35 -9.92 -31.89
N GLN A 13 -3.46 -10.31 -32.53
CA GLN A 13 -4.10 -11.60 -32.31
C GLN A 13 -3.26 -12.75 -32.87
N ASP A 14 -2.78 -12.60 -34.11
CA ASP A 14 -1.95 -13.59 -34.81
C ASP A 14 -0.61 -13.79 -34.10
N ASN A 15 -0.06 -12.74 -33.47
CA ASN A 15 1.22 -12.80 -32.74
C ASN A 15 1.08 -12.88 -31.21
N ARG A 16 -0.13 -13.08 -30.68
CA ARG A 16 -0.41 -13.05 -29.23
C ARG A 16 0.50 -13.99 -28.44
N GLN A 17 0.66 -15.23 -28.91
CA GLN A 17 1.45 -16.24 -28.22
C GLN A 17 2.92 -15.83 -28.09
N ALA A 18 3.48 -15.20 -29.12
CA ALA A 18 4.85 -14.70 -29.08
C ALA A 18 4.99 -13.49 -28.14
N ILE A 19 4.03 -12.56 -28.13
CA ILE A 19 4.01 -11.42 -27.18
C ILE A 19 3.99 -11.93 -25.73
N LEU A 20 3.11 -12.89 -25.41
CA LEU A 20 3.00 -13.48 -24.08
C LEU A 20 4.21 -14.33 -23.69
N PHE A 21 4.87 -14.97 -24.66
CA PHE A 21 6.12 -15.69 -24.44
C PHE A 21 7.27 -14.72 -24.11
N ILE A 22 7.40 -13.62 -24.85
CA ILE A 22 8.39 -12.56 -24.58
C ILE A 22 8.15 -11.96 -23.18
N GLU A 23 6.90 -11.71 -22.80
CA GLU A 23 6.54 -11.26 -21.45
C GLU A 23 7.02 -12.24 -20.38
N LEU A 24 6.74 -13.54 -20.55
CA LEU A 24 7.17 -14.57 -19.61
C LEU A 24 8.70 -14.68 -19.53
N ALA A 25 9.40 -14.59 -20.66
CA ALA A 25 10.86 -14.59 -20.70
C ALA A 25 11.44 -13.36 -19.97
N GLY A 26 10.85 -12.18 -20.16
CA GLY A 26 11.20 -10.98 -19.40
C GLY A 26 10.90 -11.10 -17.91
N LEU A 27 9.87 -11.84 -17.51
CA LEU A 27 9.59 -12.11 -16.10
C LEU A 27 10.61 -13.07 -15.47
N LEU A 28 11.19 -13.98 -16.25
CA LEU A 28 12.10 -15.03 -15.76
C LEU A 28 13.58 -14.73 -16.02
N HIS A 29 13.92 -13.65 -16.74
CA HIS A 29 15.28 -13.39 -17.22
C HIS A 29 16.33 -13.36 -16.09
N ASP A 30 15.92 -12.90 -14.91
CA ASP A 30 16.79 -12.71 -13.75
C ASP A 30 16.64 -13.80 -12.69
N ILE A 31 16.07 -14.95 -13.06
CA ILE A 31 15.83 -16.06 -12.13
C ILE A 31 17.09 -16.57 -11.43
N GLY A 32 18.28 -16.35 -12.01
CA GLY A 32 19.54 -16.75 -11.38
C GLY A 32 19.86 -15.97 -10.10
N LYS A 33 19.25 -14.80 -9.88
CA LYS A 33 19.34 -14.07 -8.60
C LYS A 33 18.64 -14.80 -7.47
N LEU A 34 17.73 -15.73 -7.78
CA LEU A 34 17.09 -16.63 -6.82
C LEU A 34 17.96 -17.88 -6.54
N SER A 35 19.27 -17.71 -6.33
CA SER A 35 20.20 -18.81 -6.06
C SER A 35 21.09 -18.51 -4.85
N GLU A 36 21.57 -19.58 -4.21
CA GLU A 36 22.61 -19.47 -3.19
C GLU A 36 23.89 -18.90 -3.80
N ALA A 37 24.25 -19.34 -5.01
CA ALA A 37 25.45 -18.91 -5.73
C ALA A 37 25.51 -17.39 -5.88
N PHE A 38 24.41 -16.74 -6.31
CA PHE A 38 24.32 -15.30 -6.42
C PHE A 38 24.53 -14.61 -5.07
N LEU A 39 23.81 -15.03 -4.03
CA LEU A 39 23.91 -14.38 -2.71
C LEU A 39 25.28 -14.57 -2.06
N VAL A 40 25.92 -15.73 -2.23
CA VAL A 40 27.30 -15.97 -1.78
C VAL A 40 28.27 -15.10 -2.56
N TYR A 41 28.13 -15.03 -3.89
CA TYR A 41 28.93 -14.16 -4.74
C TYR A 41 28.88 -12.71 -4.26
N ARG A 42 27.68 -12.16 -4.01
CA ARG A 42 27.51 -10.78 -3.55
C ARG A 42 28.25 -10.48 -2.24
N LYS A 43 28.39 -11.48 -1.36
CA LYS A 43 29.20 -11.34 -0.12
C LYS A 43 30.71 -11.32 -0.37
N THR A 44 31.19 -12.01 -1.38
CA THR A 44 32.61 -12.34 -1.52
C THR A 44 33.32 -11.74 -2.73
N TRP A 45 32.59 -11.19 -3.70
CA TRP A 45 33.16 -10.78 -5.00
C TRP A 45 34.36 -9.84 -4.86
N HIS A 46 34.34 -8.91 -3.90
CA HIS A 46 35.46 -7.98 -3.66
C HIS A 46 36.81 -8.65 -3.37
N LYS A 47 36.81 -9.91 -2.90
CA LYS A 47 38.04 -10.65 -2.54
C LYS A 47 38.67 -11.36 -3.75
N ASP A 48 37.96 -11.43 -4.88
CA ASP A 48 38.41 -12.08 -6.10
C ASP A 48 39.05 -11.02 -7.05
N PRO A 49 40.28 -11.25 -7.56
CA PRO A 49 40.90 -10.40 -8.57
C PRO A 49 40.09 -10.21 -9.87
N LYS A 50 39.07 -11.04 -10.12
CA LYS A 50 38.11 -10.92 -11.22
C LYS A 50 36.66 -10.94 -10.74
N GLY A 51 36.43 -10.59 -9.48
CA GLY A 51 35.13 -10.73 -8.84
C GLY A 51 34.01 -10.00 -9.58
N TYR A 52 34.22 -8.74 -9.95
CA TYR A 52 33.18 -7.93 -10.61
C TYR A 52 32.75 -8.52 -11.96
N ASP A 53 33.63 -9.27 -12.62
CA ASP A 53 33.43 -9.84 -13.94
C ASP A 53 32.72 -11.21 -13.89
N ASN A 54 32.61 -11.80 -12.69
CA ASN A 54 32.22 -13.19 -12.47
C ASN A 54 30.87 -13.32 -11.73
N ASP A 55 29.90 -12.47 -12.06
CA ASP A 55 28.55 -12.58 -11.50
C ASP A 55 27.86 -13.89 -11.97
N PRO A 56 27.44 -14.80 -11.06
CA PRO A 56 26.92 -16.10 -11.45
C PRO A 56 25.43 -16.10 -11.81
N HIS A 57 24.67 -15.01 -11.65
CA HIS A 57 23.21 -15.04 -11.89
C HIS A 57 22.82 -15.15 -13.38
N ASP A 58 23.70 -14.71 -14.26
CA ASP A 58 23.59 -14.76 -15.71
C ASP A 58 24.78 -15.56 -16.29
N HIS A 59 25.19 -15.36 -17.56
CA HIS A 59 26.39 -16.01 -18.12
C HIS A 59 26.37 -17.55 -18.08
N ASP A 60 25.46 -18.16 -18.83
CA ASP A 60 25.31 -19.63 -18.87
C ASP A 60 24.87 -20.24 -17.52
N PHE A 61 24.26 -19.42 -16.63
CA PHE A 61 23.73 -19.81 -15.31
C PHE A 61 23.13 -21.22 -15.28
N LEU A 62 22.09 -21.46 -16.07
CA LEU A 62 21.38 -22.75 -16.14
C LEU A 62 22.27 -23.93 -16.56
N ASP A 63 23.36 -23.70 -17.31
CA ASP A 63 24.27 -24.78 -17.75
C ASP A 63 25.37 -25.05 -16.72
N LYS A 64 25.65 -24.09 -15.83
CA LYS A 64 26.63 -24.19 -14.74
C LYS A 64 26.04 -24.78 -13.46
N GLU A 65 24.74 -25.06 -13.44
CA GLU A 65 24.04 -25.71 -12.33
C GLU A 65 24.61 -27.09 -12.01
N ASP A 66 24.48 -27.49 -10.76
CA ASP A 66 24.85 -28.85 -10.35
C ASP A 66 23.93 -29.92 -10.97
N THR A 67 24.32 -31.18 -10.86
CA THR A 67 23.56 -32.29 -11.45
C THR A 67 22.13 -32.42 -10.89
N LYS A 68 21.89 -31.95 -9.66
CA LYS A 68 20.56 -31.95 -9.03
C LYS A 68 19.67 -30.93 -9.73
N PHE A 69 20.13 -29.69 -9.88
CA PHE A 69 19.37 -28.62 -10.51
C PHE A 69 19.22 -28.80 -12.01
N GLN A 70 20.24 -29.32 -12.70
CA GLN A 70 20.13 -29.65 -14.13
C GLN A 70 18.93 -30.55 -14.45
N GLY A 71 18.62 -31.51 -13.57
CA GLY A 71 17.45 -32.38 -13.71
C GLY A 71 16.10 -31.72 -13.37
N LEU A 72 16.12 -30.58 -12.67
CA LEU A 72 14.92 -29.83 -12.26
C LEU A 72 14.57 -28.68 -13.19
N ILE A 73 15.53 -28.15 -13.95
CA ILE A 73 15.31 -27.04 -14.90
C ILE A 73 14.12 -27.41 -15.79
N PRO A 74 13.08 -26.56 -15.86
CA PRO A 74 11.91 -26.90 -16.64
C PRO A 74 12.26 -27.09 -18.12
N PRO A 75 11.91 -28.22 -18.76
CA PRO A 75 12.17 -28.42 -20.20
C PRO A 75 11.56 -27.32 -21.07
N GLY A 76 10.52 -26.66 -20.57
CA GLY A 76 9.91 -25.49 -21.19
C GLY A 76 10.86 -24.29 -21.37
N PHE A 77 12.02 -24.25 -20.69
CA PHE A 77 12.99 -23.17 -20.84
C PHE A 77 13.73 -23.22 -22.19
N GLU A 78 13.84 -24.41 -22.77
CA GLU A 78 14.43 -24.65 -24.10
C GLU A 78 13.40 -24.48 -25.24
N THR A 79 12.12 -24.33 -24.90
CA THR A 79 11.07 -24.07 -25.89
C THR A 79 11.37 -22.77 -26.62
N LYS A 80 11.52 -22.86 -27.94
CA LYS A 80 11.67 -21.69 -28.80
C LYS A 80 10.37 -20.89 -28.87
N ILE A 81 10.51 -19.60 -29.14
CA ILE A 81 9.37 -18.70 -29.36
C ILE A 81 8.39 -19.32 -30.38
N PRO A 82 7.07 -19.35 -30.11
CA PRO A 82 6.11 -20.11 -30.92
C PRO A 82 5.91 -19.55 -32.33
N ILE A 83 6.20 -18.26 -32.53
CA ILE A 83 6.07 -17.54 -33.80
C ILE A 83 7.31 -16.68 -33.97
N ASN A 84 7.98 -16.79 -35.12
CA ASN A 84 9.12 -15.95 -35.44
C ASN A 84 8.65 -14.51 -35.67
N ILE A 85 8.73 -13.71 -34.62
CA ILE A 85 8.62 -12.26 -34.70
C ILE A 85 10.01 -11.66 -34.54
N PHE A 86 10.29 -10.59 -35.29
CA PHE A 86 11.57 -9.87 -35.29
C PHE A 86 12.80 -10.64 -35.80
N GLY A 87 12.66 -11.86 -36.33
CA GLY A 87 13.75 -12.59 -36.97
C GLY A 87 14.66 -13.36 -36.02
N GLU A 88 14.25 -13.57 -34.76
CA GLU A 88 15.03 -14.26 -33.72
C GLU A 88 14.40 -15.61 -33.34
N GLU A 89 14.44 -16.58 -34.26
CA GLU A 89 13.77 -17.90 -34.12
C GLU A 89 14.30 -18.76 -32.98
N ASP A 90 15.53 -18.52 -32.55
CA ASP A 90 16.19 -19.25 -31.47
C ASP A 90 15.92 -18.65 -30.09
N PHE A 91 15.14 -17.57 -30.00
CA PHE A 91 14.78 -16.97 -28.71
C PHE A 91 14.03 -17.97 -27.84
N SER A 92 14.50 -18.13 -26.59
CA SER A 92 13.94 -19.02 -25.57
C SER A 92 14.07 -18.37 -24.19
N ILE A 93 13.40 -18.94 -23.17
CA ILE A 93 13.57 -18.47 -21.78
C ILE A 93 15.01 -18.69 -21.35
N LYS A 94 15.63 -19.82 -21.69
CA LYS A 94 17.06 -20.07 -21.42
C LYS A 94 17.95 -18.98 -22.01
N LYS A 95 17.71 -18.60 -23.27
CA LYS A 95 18.48 -17.53 -23.94
C LYS A 95 18.33 -16.20 -23.21
N ALA A 96 17.11 -15.85 -22.78
CA ALA A 96 16.86 -14.66 -21.98
C ALA A 96 17.62 -14.68 -20.65
N VAL A 97 17.64 -15.81 -19.95
CA VAL A 97 18.37 -15.97 -18.67
C VAL A 97 19.88 -15.83 -18.87
N HIS A 98 20.44 -16.43 -19.91
CA HIS A 98 21.89 -16.49 -20.10
C HIS A 98 22.52 -15.22 -20.68
N TRP A 99 21.80 -14.48 -21.53
CA TRP A 99 22.41 -13.49 -22.43
C TRP A 99 21.86 -12.06 -22.33
N HIS A 100 20.88 -11.78 -21.45
CA HIS A 100 20.23 -10.47 -21.41
C HIS A 100 21.18 -9.31 -21.09
N ALA A 101 22.18 -9.54 -20.24
CA ALA A 101 23.21 -8.53 -19.92
C ALA A 101 24.27 -8.36 -21.03
N LYS A 102 24.60 -9.43 -21.76
CA LYS A 102 25.73 -9.51 -22.70
C LYS A 102 25.50 -8.91 -24.07
N VAL A 103 24.25 -8.85 -24.54
CA VAL A 103 23.96 -8.47 -25.92
C VAL A 103 24.48 -7.06 -26.24
N ASP A 104 25.31 -6.92 -27.28
CA ASP A 104 25.90 -5.65 -27.70
C ASP A 104 25.06 -5.06 -28.85
N PRO A 105 24.43 -3.88 -28.67
CA PRO A 105 23.63 -3.25 -29.72
C PRO A 105 24.37 -3.00 -31.04
N GLN A 106 25.70 -2.88 -31.01
CA GLN A 106 26.52 -2.67 -32.20
C GLN A 106 26.85 -3.99 -32.92
N LYS A 107 27.10 -5.07 -32.16
CA LYS A 107 27.55 -6.37 -32.71
C LYS A 107 26.38 -7.32 -32.98
N ASP A 108 25.33 -7.28 -32.17
CA ASP A 108 24.24 -8.28 -32.13
C ASP A 108 22.91 -7.76 -32.70
N LYS A 109 22.97 -6.99 -33.80
CA LYS A 109 21.80 -6.31 -34.41
C LYS A 109 20.63 -7.24 -34.78
N ASN A 110 20.91 -8.54 -34.94
CA ASN A 110 19.91 -9.55 -35.29
C ASN A 110 19.17 -10.11 -34.05
N MET A 111 19.65 -9.84 -32.83
CA MET A 111 19.04 -10.30 -31.57
C MET A 111 18.02 -9.28 -31.05
N LYS A 112 17.03 -8.95 -31.90
CA LYS A 112 16.08 -7.87 -31.66
C LYS A 112 15.28 -8.04 -30.36
N ILE A 113 14.92 -9.26 -29.96
CA ILE A 113 14.17 -9.51 -28.73
C ILE A 113 15.07 -9.31 -27.51
N MET A 114 16.31 -9.80 -27.58
CA MET A 114 17.30 -9.60 -26.52
C MET A 114 17.65 -8.12 -26.32
N LEU A 115 17.74 -7.34 -27.41
CA LEU A 115 17.97 -5.89 -27.34
C LEU A 115 16.79 -5.16 -26.69
N MET A 116 15.54 -5.55 -26.99
CA MET A 116 14.37 -5.03 -26.29
C MET A 116 14.40 -5.38 -24.79
N LEU A 117 14.77 -6.61 -24.44
CA LEU A 117 14.88 -7.05 -23.04
C LEU A 117 15.94 -6.23 -22.30
N LYS A 118 17.13 -6.05 -22.88
CA LYS A 118 18.19 -5.19 -22.33
C LYS A 118 17.76 -3.72 -22.19
N ALA A 119 16.95 -3.22 -23.13
CA ALA A 119 16.40 -1.86 -23.04
C ALA A 119 15.39 -1.71 -21.89
N ALA A 120 14.51 -2.71 -21.71
CA ALA A 120 13.53 -2.74 -20.63
C ALA A 120 14.19 -2.89 -19.25
N ASP A 121 15.12 -3.85 -19.12
CA ASP A 121 15.95 -4.03 -17.93
C ASP A 121 16.76 -2.76 -17.61
N GLY A 122 17.37 -2.15 -18.63
CA GLY A 122 18.10 -0.90 -18.50
C GLY A 122 17.27 0.25 -17.91
N ILE A 123 15.97 0.37 -18.20
CA ILE A 123 15.14 1.42 -17.57
C ILE A 123 15.01 1.22 -16.05
N ASP A 124 14.94 -0.03 -15.59
CA ASP A 124 14.78 -0.34 -14.17
C ASP A 124 16.14 -0.36 -13.46
N ALA A 125 17.12 -1.09 -14.00
CA ALA A 125 18.43 -1.29 -13.41
C ALA A 125 19.40 -0.11 -13.62
N ALA A 126 19.36 0.59 -14.76
CA ALA A 126 20.35 1.64 -15.02
C ALA A 126 20.21 2.85 -14.09
N ILE A 127 18.99 3.04 -13.60
CA ILE A 127 18.59 4.11 -12.70
C ILE A 127 18.83 3.72 -11.23
N ASP A 128 18.73 2.42 -10.89
CA ASP A 128 19.01 1.90 -9.54
C ASP A 128 20.52 1.71 -9.25
N ARG A 129 21.36 1.53 -10.29
CA ARG A 129 22.84 1.47 -10.16
C ARG A 129 23.50 2.82 -9.83
N ASN A 130 22.73 3.80 -9.36
CA ASN A 130 23.24 5.07 -8.85
C ASN A 130 23.82 4.97 -7.43
N ASN A 131 24.00 3.75 -6.90
CA ASN A 131 24.78 3.53 -5.69
C ASN A 131 26.21 3.15 -6.06
N PRO A 132 27.14 4.12 -6.02
CA PRO A 132 28.54 3.84 -6.20
C PRO A 132 29.16 3.11 -5.02
N LEU A 133 28.56 3.10 -3.82
CA LEU A 133 29.26 2.73 -2.59
C LEU A 133 29.42 1.21 -2.44
N TRP A 134 30.61 0.69 -2.75
CA TRP A 134 30.96 -0.70 -2.51
C TRP A 134 31.05 -1.05 -1.00
N SER A 135 31.22 -0.05 -0.14
CA SER A 135 31.14 -0.22 1.32
C SER A 135 29.74 -0.62 1.80
N ALA A 136 28.69 -0.32 1.03
CA ALA A 136 27.29 -0.61 1.37
C ALA A 136 26.85 -2.07 1.09
N GLU A 137 27.78 -2.92 0.65
CA GLU A 137 27.54 -4.34 0.39
C GLU A 137 27.39 -5.15 1.69
N GLN A 138 26.39 -6.02 1.72
CA GLN A 138 26.05 -6.85 2.87
C GLN A 138 26.91 -8.13 2.94
N LYS A 139 28.12 -8.01 3.50
CA LYS A 139 29.17 -9.05 3.45
C LYS A 139 28.94 -10.26 4.36
N GLU A 140 28.27 -10.07 5.50
CA GLU A 140 28.06 -11.13 6.49
C GLU A 140 26.63 -11.67 6.43
N ASP A 141 25.66 -10.85 6.82
CA ASP A 141 24.23 -11.16 6.81
C ASP A 141 23.53 -10.32 5.76
N ILE A 142 22.62 -10.95 5.00
CA ILE A 142 21.84 -10.28 3.97
C ILE A 142 20.44 -10.03 4.52
N PHE A 143 20.04 -8.76 4.52
CA PHE A 143 18.71 -8.32 4.90
C PHE A 143 17.96 -7.82 3.67
N MET A 144 16.68 -8.19 3.61
CA MET A 144 15.70 -7.58 2.72
C MET A 144 15.06 -6.41 3.44
N SER A 145 15.19 -5.21 2.87
CA SER A 145 14.46 -4.02 3.28
C SER A 145 13.13 -3.92 2.52
N ASN A 146 12.26 -3.02 2.94
CA ASN A 146 11.25 -2.43 2.07
C ASN A 146 11.66 -0.99 1.69
N ILE A 147 10.96 -0.36 0.74
CA ILE A 147 11.28 1.03 0.31
C ILE A 147 11.22 2.09 1.44
N PHE A 148 10.69 1.72 2.60
CA PHE A 148 10.58 2.57 3.78
C PHE A 148 11.64 2.25 4.85
N GLY A 149 12.58 1.35 4.56
CA GLY A 149 13.77 1.03 5.36
C GLY A 149 13.61 -0.10 6.38
N PHE A 150 12.46 -0.79 6.44
CA PHE A 150 12.27 -1.88 7.40
C PHE A 150 12.99 -3.16 6.93
N GLU A 151 14.05 -3.54 7.65
CA GLU A 151 14.83 -4.77 7.43
C GLU A 151 14.34 -5.92 8.32
N GLY A 152 13.10 -6.37 8.09
CA GLY A 152 12.46 -7.39 8.94
C GLY A 152 12.86 -8.84 8.65
N LYS A 153 13.42 -9.13 7.47
CA LYS A 153 13.73 -10.49 7.03
C LYS A 153 15.21 -10.63 6.67
N ARG A 154 15.93 -11.42 7.48
CA ARG A 154 17.24 -11.96 7.10
C ARG A 154 17.05 -13.06 6.05
N ILE A 155 17.83 -12.99 4.98
CA ILE A 155 17.88 -14.00 3.93
C ILE A 155 19.02 -14.97 4.23
N ILE A 156 18.70 -16.26 4.25
CA ILE A 156 19.67 -17.34 4.34
C ILE A 156 19.95 -17.84 2.91
N PRO A 157 21.19 -17.74 2.40
CA PRO A 157 21.51 -18.14 1.02
C PRO A 157 21.06 -19.56 0.66
N ALA A 158 21.36 -20.54 1.50
CA ALA A 158 20.98 -21.94 1.29
C ALA A 158 19.46 -22.18 1.20
N GLU A 159 18.63 -21.32 1.80
CA GLU A 159 17.17 -21.45 1.69
C GLU A 159 16.63 -21.06 0.30
N GLN A 160 17.40 -20.29 -0.49
CA GLN A 160 17.00 -19.92 -1.86
C GLN A 160 16.88 -21.15 -2.76
N GLU A 161 17.72 -22.16 -2.56
CA GLU A 161 17.65 -23.39 -3.34
C GLU A 161 16.35 -24.14 -3.11
N GLY A 162 15.87 -24.23 -1.87
CA GLY A 162 14.56 -24.83 -1.57
C GLY A 162 13.40 -24.06 -2.19
N ILE A 163 13.48 -22.72 -2.23
CA ILE A 163 12.47 -21.88 -2.89
C ILE A 163 12.50 -22.10 -4.41
N ARG A 164 13.70 -22.21 -4.99
CA ARG A 164 13.92 -22.44 -6.42
C ARG A 164 13.47 -23.83 -6.85
N GLU A 165 13.71 -24.86 -6.04
CA GLU A 165 13.21 -26.23 -6.24
C GLU A 165 11.68 -26.23 -6.35
N ILE A 166 10.98 -25.64 -5.38
CA ILE A 166 9.52 -25.53 -5.39
C ILE A 166 9.03 -24.77 -6.63
N LEU A 167 9.75 -23.72 -7.04
CA LEU A 167 9.42 -22.95 -8.24
C LEU A 167 9.59 -23.80 -9.51
N TYR A 168 10.71 -24.51 -9.66
CA TYR A 168 11.00 -25.34 -10.83
C TYR A 168 10.03 -26.51 -10.94
N GLU A 169 9.69 -27.18 -9.83
CA GLU A 169 8.64 -28.21 -9.78
C GLU A 169 7.28 -27.65 -10.22
N ALA A 170 6.88 -26.49 -9.69
CA ALA A 170 5.64 -25.85 -10.09
C ALA A 170 5.63 -25.45 -11.58
N MET A 171 6.76 -24.97 -12.11
CA MET A 171 6.90 -24.61 -13.52
C MET A 171 6.93 -25.83 -14.44
N ASN A 172 7.53 -26.95 -14.02
CA ASN A 172 7.48 -28.23 -14.75
C ASN A 172 6.05 -28.70 -14.99
N GLU A 173 5.17 -28.52 -14.01
CA GLU A 173 3.75 -28.82 -14.15
C GLU A 173 3.02 -27.79 -15.04
N LYS A 174 3.33 -26.49 -14.86
CA LYS A 174 2.49 -25.40 -15.38
C LYS A 174 2.90 -24.88 -16.76
N LEU A 175 4.20 -24.87 -17.11
CA LEU A 175 4.68 -24.40 -18.41
C LEU A 175 4.13 -25.24 -19.58
N PRO A 176 4.13 -26.58 -19.54
CA PRO A 176 3.57 -27.37 -20.65
C PRO A 176 2.08 -27.09 -20.86
N GLN A 177 1.33 -26.85 -19.78
CA GLN A 177 -0.07 -26.51 -19.86
C GLN A 177 -0.26 -25.09 -20.42
N TYR A 178 0.56 -24.13 -19.98
CA TYR A 178 0.52 -22.76 -20.47
C TYR A 178 0.87 -22.67 -21.97
N PHE A 179 1.94 -23.34 -22.43
CA PHE A 179 2.38 -23.26 -23.83
C PHE A 179 1.44 -23.92 -24.84
N LYS A 180 0.48 -24.75 -24.43
CA LYS A 180 -0.53 -25.30 -25.36
C LYS A 180 -1.40 -24.22 -25.98
N CYS A 181 -1.86 -23.28 -25.16
CA CYS A 181 -2.93 -22.36 -25.55
C CYS A 181 -2.75 -20.92 -25.02
N TYR A 182 -1.76 -20.68 -24.16
CA TYR A 182 -1.46 -19.39 -23.51
C TYR A 182 -2.65 -18.80 -22.73
N LEU A 183 -3.53 -19.65 -22.18
CA LEU A 183 -4.80 -19.20 -21.59
C LEU A 183 -4.58 -18.24 -20.40
N PRO A 184 -5.49 -17.26 -20.18
CA PRO A 184 -5.39 -16.30 -19.08
C PRO A 184 -5.28 -16.95 -17.69
N ASP A 185 -6.05 -18.01 -17.46
CA ASP A 185 -6.06 -18.72 -16.17
C ASP A 185 -4.73 -19.44 -15.92
N ASP A 186 -4.13 -20.02 -16.97
CA ASP A 186 -2.84 -20.70 -16.88
C ASP A 186 -1.71 -19.67 -16.66
N ARG A 187 -1.77 -18.51 -17.35
CA ARG A 187 -0.87 -17.35 -17.08
C ARG A 187 -0.98 -16.91 -15.63
N THR A 188 -2.19 -16.76 -15.11
CA THR A 188 -2.44 -16.29 -13.74
C THR A 188 -1.87 -17.27 -12.70
N LYS A 189 -2.06 -18.58 -12.90
CA LYS A 189 -1.50 -19.62 -12.02
C LYS A 189 0.04 -19.63 -12.06
N LEU A 190 0.63 -19.50 -13.25
CA LEU A 190 2.08 -19.43 -13.44
C LEU A 190 2.68 -18.18 -12.78
N PHE A 191 2.10 -17.00 -13.02
CA PHE A 191 2.55 -15.76 -12.41
C PHE A 191 2.40 -15.80 -10.88
N CYS A 192 1.38 -16.48 -10.36
CA CYS A 192 1.20 -16.66 -8.92
C CYS A 192 2.34 -17.46 -8.28
N CYS A 193 2.79 -18.57 -8.90
CA CYS A 193 3.92 -19.35 -8.35
C CYS A 193 5.25 -18.60 -8.49
N ILE A 194 5.48 -17.92 -9.63
CA ILE A 194 6.66 -17.05 -9.83
C ILE A 194 6.68 -15.93 -8.78
N LYS A 195 5.58 -15.20 -8.61
CA LYS A 195 5.44 -14.14 -7.61
C LYS A 195 5.72 -14.64 -6.19
N LYS A 196 5.21 -15.82 -5.83
CA LYS A 196 5.46 -16.40 -4.50
C LYS A 196 6.95 -16.67 -4.25
N ALA A 197 7.67 -17.16 -5.24
CA ALA A 197 9.11 -17.41 -5.14
C ALA A 197 9.91 -16.09 -5.16
N PHE A 198 9.63 -15.22 -6.13
CA PHE A 198 10.38 -13.99 -6.37
C PHE A 198 10.24 -12.95 -5.25
N ASN A 199 9.10 -12.91 -4.53
CA ASN A 199 8.96 -12.10 -3.31
C ASN A 199 9.91 -12.53 -2.17
N GLN A 200 10.59 -13.67 -2.30
CA GLN A 200 11.53 -14.16 -1.30
C GLN A 200 13.00 -13.96 -1.70
N GLY A 201 13.25 -13.56 -2.95
CA GLY A 201 14.58 -13.22 -3.48
C GLY A 201 14.76 -11.70 -3.60
N LEU A 202 16.01 -11.26 -3.68
CA LEU A 202 16.39 -9.86 -3.87
C LEU A 202 16.79 -9.58 -5.32
N SER A 203 16.50 -8.37 -5.79
CA SER A 203 17.08 -7.88 -7.05
C SER A 203 18.54 -7.42 -6.86
N ASP A 204 18.84 -6.79 -5.73
CA ASP A 204 20.19 -6.38 -5.31
C ASP A 204 20.35 -6.57 -3.80
N THR A 205 21.57 -6.81 -3.35
CA THR A 205 21.93 -6.98 -1.93
C THR A 205 22.50 -5.71 -1.30
N THR A 206 22.86 -4.71 -2.09
CA THR A 206 23.50 -3.47 -1.62
C THR A 206 22.49 -2.58 -0.91
N ARG A 207 22.85 -1.93 0.20
CA ARG A 207 21.97 -0.94 0.84
C ARG A 207 22.08 0.43 0.15
N PRO A 208 20.97 1.14 -0.12
CA PRO A 208 19.56 0.79 0.16
C PRO A 208 18.82 0.16 -1.04
N GLN A 209 19.50 -0.42 -2.03
CA GLN A 209 18.89 -1.13 -3.16
C GLN A 209 18.28 -2.49 -2.76
N ASN A 210 18.62 -3.01 -1.58
CA ASN A 210 18.08 -4.22 -0.98
C ASN A 210 16.60 -4.11 -0.56
N ASP A 211 15.90 -3.07 -0.99
CA ASP A 211 14.49 -2.81 -0.73
C ASP A 211 13.53 -3.31 -1.83
N THR A 212 14.09 -3.79 -2.94
CA THR A 212 13.33 -4.26 -4.09
C THR A 212 13.47 -5.78 -4.21
N THR A 213 12.34 -6.49 -4.15
CA THR A 213 12.36 -7.94 -4.36
C THR A 213 12.56 -8.27 -5.83
N LEU A 214 12.95 -9.51 -6.11
CA LEU A 214 13.06 -10.00 -7.49
C LEU A 214 11.72 -9.88 -8.24
N TRP A 215 10.58 -9.90 -7.54
CA TRP A 215 9.27 -9.78 -8.18
C TRP A 215 9.03 -8.39 -8.74
N GLU A 216 9.23 -7.33 -7.95
CA GLU A 216 9.00 -5.96 -8.40
C GLU A 216 9.89 -5.61 -9.60
N HIS A 217 11.17 -5.99 -9.55
CA HIS A 217 12.11 -5.82 -10.64
C HIS A 217 11.68 -6.56 -11.92
N SER A 218 11.58 -7.90 -11.87
CA SER A 218 11.29 -8.67 -13.08
C SER A 218 9.89 -8.42 -13.64
N TYR A 219 8.90 -8.10 -12.79
CA TYR A 219 7.56 -7.73 -13.26
C TYR A 219 7.53 -6.36 -13.95
N ALA A 220 8.33 -5.39 -13.49
CA ALA A 220 8.49 -4.11 -14.17
C ALA A 220 9.11 -4.31 -15.57
N VAL A 221 10.21 -5.06 -15.64
CA VAL A 221 10.90 -5.39 -16.90
C VAL A 221 9.96 -6.12 -17.86
N ALA A 222 9.26 -7.16 -17.41
CA ALA A 222 8.29 -7.90 -18.23
C ALA A 222 7.18 -7.00 -18.80
N SER A 223 6.68 -6.07 -17.97
CA SER A 223 5.59 -5.16 -18.35
C SER A 223 6.03 -4.13 -19.39
N ILE A 224 7.24 -3.57 -19.23
CA ILE A 224 7.83 -2.66 -20.21
C ILE A 224 8.16 -3.42 -21.50
N LEU A 225 8.83 -4.58 -21.39
CA LEU A 225 9.20 -5.42 -22.53
C LEU A 225 8.00 -5.80 -23.38
N LYS A 226 6.88 -6.16 -22.76
CA LYS A 226 5.62 -6.42 -23.47
C LYS A 226 5.16 -5.22 -24.29
N CYS A 227 5.22 -4.02 -23.70
CA CYS A 227 4.88 -2.78 -24.40
C CYS A 227 5.83 -2.50 -25.57
N LEU A 228 7.13 -2.76 -25.40
CA LEU A 228 8.13 -2.62 -26.47
C LEU A 228 7.88 -3.61 -27.61
N ALA A 229 7.60 -4.88 -27.29
CA ALA A 229 7.28 -5.89 -28.29
C ALA A 229 6.04 -5.50 -29.11
N VAL A 230 4.99 -4.99 -28.45
CA VAL A 230 3.78 -4.52 -29.14
C VAL A 230 4.05 -3.27 -29.99
N HIS A 231 4.81 -2.29 -29.46
CA HIS A 231 5.21 -1.09 -30.21
C HIS A 231 5.99 -1.46 -31.46
N ASN A 232 7.05 -2.25 -31.31
CA ASN A 232 7.94 -2.63 -32.41
C ASN A 232 7.23 -3.51 -33.46
N LEU A 233 6.26 -4.32 -33.06
CA LEU A 233 5.47 -5.13 -33.99
C LEU A 233 4.58 -4.25 -34.89
N ILE A 234 4.07 -3.13 -34.38
CA ILE A 234 3.16 -2.23 -35.10
C ILE A 234 3.90 -1.15 -35.87
N LYS A 235 4.99 -0.62 -35.31
CA LYS A 235 5.79 0.45 -35.91
C LYS A 235 6.88 -0.05 -36.85
N GLY A 236 7.29 -1.31 -36.72
CA GLY A 236 8.34 -1.91 -37.53
C GLY A 236 9.71 -1.25 -37.32
N ASP A 237 10.60 -1.44 -38.30
CA ASP A 237 12.01 -1.04 -38.18
C ASP A 237 12.24 0.49 -38.25
N GLU A 238 11.26 1.27 -38.70
CA GLU A 238 11.39 2.74 -38.81
C GLU A 238 11.46 3.43 -37.43
N ASP A 239 10.80 2.87 -36.42
CA ASP A 239 10.70 3.42 -35.05
C ASP A 239 10.90 2.32 -34.00
N PHE A 240 11.88 1.45 -34.25
CA PHE A 240 12.21 0.31 -33.39
C PHE A 240 12.90 0.78 -32.09
N ILE A 241 12.39 0.30 -30.96
CA ILE A 241 12.91 0.57 -29.62
C ILE A 241 13.78 -0.61 -29.17
N ASP A 242 15.09 -0.39 -29.13
CA ASP A 242 16.15 -1.35 -28.79
C ASP A 242 17.14 -0.82 -27.74
N HIS A 243 16.90 0.37 -27.22
CA HIS A 243 17.81 1.05 -26.30
C HIS A 243 17.02 1.79 -25.22
N PHE A 244 17.47 1.71 -23.96
CA PHE A 244 16.73 2.23 -22.80
C PHE A 244 16.36 3.72 -22.94
N ILE A 245 17.27 4.56 -23.46
CA ILE A 245 17.01 6.00 -23.71
C ILE A 245 15.80 6.24 -24.64
N LYS A 246 15.52 5.31 -25.57
CA LYS A 246 14.38 5.39 -26.50
C LYS A 246 13.07 4.88 -25.89
N VAL A 247 13.12 4.16 -24.76
CA VAL A 247 11.94 3.54 -24.17
C VAL A 247 10.92 4.60 -23.78
N ARG A 248 9.74 4.53 -24.40
CA ARG A 248 8.58 5.38 -24.11
C ARG A 248 7.35 4.51 -24.01
N PHE A 249 6.51 4.80 -23.02
CA PHE A 249 5.21 4.17 -22.82
C PHE A 249 4.22 5.21 -22.29
N THR A 250 2.99 4.81 -22.00
CA THR A 250 2.01 5.66 -21.30
C THR A 250 1.23 4.85 -20.26
N ILE A 251 0.50 5.54 -19.39
CA ILE A 251 -0.34 4.92 -18.37
C ILE A 251 -1.81 4.99 -18.80
N LEU A 252 -2.47 3.84 -18.89
CA LEU A 252 -3.90 3.71 -19.08
C LEU A 252 -4.58 3.50 -17.74
N GLY A 253 -5.46 4.41 -17.35
CA GLY A 253 -6.33 4.25 -16.20
C GLY A 253 -7.78 4.00 -16.63
N VAL A 254 -8.42 3.04 -15.96
CA VAL A 254 -9.88 2.84 -16.04
C VAL A 254 -10.45 2.96 -14.64
N GLY A 255 -11.30 3.97 -14.40
CA GLY A 255 -11.78 4.32 -13.07
C GLY A 255 -13.28 4.55 -12.95
N TRP A 256 -13.78 4.53 -11.72
CA TRP A 256 -15.18 4.71 -11.32
C TRP A 256 -15.26 5.13 -9.85
N ASP A 257 -16.44 5.53 -9.34
CA ASP A 257 -16.65 5.81 -7.90
C ASP A 257 -17.05 4.51 -7.18
N GLY A 258 -16.05 3.72 -6.80
CA GLY A 258 -16.21 2.41 -6.19
C GLY A 258 -16.84 2.51 -4.81
N MET A 259 -16.40 3.50 -4.02
CA MET A 259 -16.99 3.78 -2.70
C MET A 259 -18.48 4.12 -2.79
N ARG A 260 -18.91 4.97 -3.73
CA ARG A 260 -20.33 5.25 -3.96
C ARG A 260 -21.09 4.01 -4.43
N PHE A 261 -20.49 3.19 -5.28
CA PHE A 261 -21.15 1.99 -5.77
C PHE A 261 -21.39 0.99 -4.62
N MET A 262 -20.42 0.81 -3.73
CA MET A 262 -20.52 -0.04 -2.54
C MET A 262 -21.49 0.53 -1.49
N SER A 263 -21.49 1.85 -1.27
CA SER A 263 -22.28 2.52 -0.23
C SER A 263 -23.80 2.45 -0.40
N GLN A 264 -24.28 2.01 -1.56
CA GLN A 264 -25.71 1.77 -1.77
C GLN A 264 -26.25 0.50 -1.09
N GLY A 265 -25.38 -0.36 -0.55
CA GLY A 265 -25.77 -1.58 0.17
C GLY A 265 -26.48 -1.27 1.49
N HIS A 266 -27.55 -2.00 1.81
CA HIS A 266 -28.29 -1.84 3.07
C HIS A 266 -27.81 -2.81 4.16
N LYS A 267 -27.38 -4.03 3.76
CA LYS A 267 -26.75 -5.04 4.63
C LYS A 267 -25.29 -5.26 4.20
N ILE A 268 -24.47 -5.86 5.09
CA ILE A 268 -23.07 -6.22 4.80
C ILE A 268 -22.97 -7.11 3.56
N GLY A 269 -23.87 -8.08 3.41
CA GLY A 269 -23.92 -8.94 2.22
C GLY A 269 -24.16 -8.19 0.90
N ASP A 270 -24.86 -7.05 0.92
CA ASP A 270 -25.03 -6.21 -0.29
C ASP A 270 -23.71 -5.54 -0.68
N ILE A 271 -22.98 -5.05 0.32
CA ILE A 271 -21.71 -4.33 0.15
C ILE A 271 -20.67 -5.30 -0.41
N VAL A 272 -20.54 -6.48 0.19
CA VAL A 272 -19.64 -7.55 -0.27
C VAL A 272 -19.97 -7.94 -1.71
N GLY A 273 -21.26 -8.12 -2.03
CA GLY A 273 -21.69 -8.50 -3.38
C GLY A 273 -21.39 -7.43 -4.42
N ARG A 274 -21.50 -6.15 -4.05
CA ARG A 274 -21.11 -5.01 -4.90
C ARG A 274 -19.59 -4.95 -5.08
N HIS A 275 -18.81 -5.12 -4.02
CA HIS A 275 -17.35 -5.18 -4.12
C HIS A 275 -16.88 -6.33 -5.02
N GLN A 276 -17.57 -7.49 -5.01
CA GLN A 276 -17.32 -8.59 -5.95
C GLN A 276 -17.60 -8.21 -7.41
N VAL A 277 -18.60 -7.35 -7.68
CA VAL A 277 -18.85 -6.82 -9.03
C VAL A 277 -17.65 -5.99 -9.51
N ILE A 278 -17.12 -5.11 -8.66
CA ILE A 278 -15.89 -4.33 -8.98
C ILE A 278 -14.74 -5.29 -9.33
N LYS A 279 -14.54 -6.35 -8.54
CA LYS A 279 -13.50 -7.37 -8.82
C LYS A 279 -13.70 -8.05 -10.17
N LYS A 280 -14.92 -8.50 -10.49
CA LYS A 280 -15.23 -9.13 -11.78
C LYS A 280 -15.02 -8.17 -12.96
N ILE A 281 -15.29 -6.87 -12.79
CA ILE A 281 -15.04 -5.86 -13.82
C ILE A 281 -13.53 -5.71 -14.05
N LYS A 282 -12.75 -5.57 -12.97
CA LYS A 282 -11.28 -5.49 -13.06
C LYS A 282 -10.68 -6.73 -13.71
N GLU A 283 -11.11 -7.93 -13.32
CA GLU A 283 -10.65 -9.20 -13.90
C GLU A 283 -10.92 -9.27 -15.41
N GLU A 284 -12.10 -8.83 -15.85
CA GLU A 284 -12.45 -8.77 -17.28
C GLU A 284 -11.62 -7.73 -18.04
N ILE A 285 -11.47 -6.51 -17.50
CA ILE A 285 -10.65 -5.45 -18.11
C ILE A 285 -9.19 -5.88 -18.18
N LYS A 286 -8.67 -6.51 -17.12
CA LYS A 286 -7.33 -7.08 -17.09
C LYS A 286 -7.15 -8.13 -18.18
N CYS A 287 -8.10 -9.05 -18.34
CA CYS A 287 -8.07 -10.03 -19.42
C CYS A 287 -8.08 -9.35 -20.81
N LEU A 288 -8.87 -8.30 -21.00
CA LEU A 288 -8.89 -7.53 -22.25
C LEU A 288 -7.51 -6.94 -22.57
N VAL A 289 -6.93 -6.19 -21.63
CA VAL A 289 -5.67 -5.46 -21.84
C VAL A 289 -4.47 -6.40 -21.90
N GLU A 290 -4.38 -7.38 -20.99
CA GLU A 290 -3.19 -8.24 -20.85
C GLU A 290 -3.19 -9.44 -21.79
N TYR A 291 -4.35 -9.91 -22.24
CA TYR A 291 -4.45 -11.16 -23.02
C TYR A 291 -5.18 -10.99 -24.35
N VAL A 292 -6.35 -10.34 -24.41
CA VAL A 292 -7.11 -10.24 -25.67
C VAL A 292 -6.39 -9.36 -26.68
N TYR A 293 -5.93 -8.18 -26.23
CA TYR A 293 -5.20 -7.19 -27.03
C TYR A 293 -3.68 -7.20 -26.83
N PRO A 294 -3.14 -8.18 -26.09
CA PRO A 294 -2.03 -8.03 -25.13
C PRO A 294 -1.21 -6.72 -25.17
N VAL A 295 -1.84 -5.55 -24.98
CA VAL A 295 -1.17 -4.23 -25.11
C VAL A 295 -0.52 -3.73 -23.82
N GLY A 296 -0.64 -4.43 -22.70
CA GLY A 296 -0.08 -3.93 -21.45
C GLY A 296 -0.23 -4.87 -20.28
N ASN A 297 0.19 -4.39 -19.10
CA ASN A 297 0.11 -5.09 -17.82
C ASN A 297 -0.35 -4.17 -16.69
N GLU A 298 -1.13 -4.71 -15.76
CA GLU A 298 -1.62 -4.02 -14.57
C GLU A 298 -0.42 -3.66 -13.67
N ILE A 299 -0.28 -2.37 -13.36
CA ILE A 299 0.72 -1.89 -12.40
C ILE A 299 0.09 -1.51 -11.06
N TYR A 300 -1.12 -0.95 -11.05
CA TYR A 300 -1.78 -0.49 -9.83
C TYR A 300 -3.30 -0.72 -9.92
N ALA A 301 -3.93 -1.04 -8.80
CA ALA A 301 -5.39 -1.15 -8.72
C ALA A 301 -5.88 -0.86 -7.29
N ASP A 302 -6.93 -0.06 -7.18
CA ASP A 302 -7.67 0.19 -5.94
C ASP A 302 -9.18 0.18 -6.21
N ASP A 303 -10.03 0.32 -5.20
CA ASP A 303 -11.48 0.16 -5.38
C ASP A 303 -12.11 1.11 -6.41
N ASP A 304 -11.42 2.19 -6.76
CA ASP A 304 -11.88 3.19 -7.71
C ASP A 304 -11.25 3.06 -9.11
N GLY A 305 -10.31 2.13 -9.33
CA GLY A 305 -9.77 1.93 -10.67
C GLY A 305 -8.73 0.82 -10.83
N ILE A 306 -8.32 0.62 -12.09
CA ILE A 306 -7.26 -0.30 -12.52
C ILE A 306 -6.40 0.40 -13.57
N TYR A 307 -5.08 0.24 -13.46
CA TYR A 307 -4.10 1.06 -14.18
C TYR A 307 -3.02 0.18 -14.81
N PHE A 308 -2.66 0.48 -16.05
CA PHE A 308 -1.78 -0.33 -16.89
C PHE A 308 -0.66 0.51 -17.50
N VAL A 309 0.51 -0.09 -17.67
CA VAL A 309 1.50 0.40 -18.63
C VAL A 309 1.10 -0.12 -20.01
N VAL A 310 1.06 0.76 -21.00
CA VAL A 310 0.69 0.47 -22.40
C VAL A 310 1.60 1.24 -23.37
N PRO A 311 1.68 0.85 -24.66
CA PRO A 311 2.39 1.60 -25.70
C PRO A 311 2.03 3.08 -25.70
N ALA A 312 3.04 3.93 -25.94
CA ALA A 312 2.84 5.37 -26.06
C ALA A 312 1.86 5.72 -27.19
N GLU A 313 1.11 6.81 -27.02
CA GLU A 313 0.21 7.35 -28.06
C GLU A 313 -0.90 6.39 -28.52
N LEU A 314 -1.30 5.44 -27.66
CA LEU A 314 -2.29 4.41 -27.95
C LEU A 314 -3.63 4.96 -28.49
N ASP A 315 -3.99 6.21 -28.21
CA ASP A 315 -5.20 6.90 -28.68
C ASP A 315 -5.00 7.75 -29.93
N SER A 316 -3.98 7.47 -30.75
CA SER A 316 -3.72 8.26 -31.96
C SER A 316 -3.07 7.45 -33.09
N GLY A 317 -3.07 8.02 -34.30
CA GLY A 317 -2.40 7.44 -35.47
C GLY A 317 -2.83 6.00 -35.77
N VAL A 318 -1.85 5.11 -35.97
CA VAL A 318 -2.05 3.69 -36.28
C VAL A 318 -2.77 2.91 -35.17
N TRP A 319 -2.75 3.42 -33.94
CA TRP A 319 -3.34 2.78 -32.77
C TRP A 319 -4.85 2.97 -32.64
N MET A 320 -5.43 3.95 -33.36
CA MET A 320 -6.85 4.33 -33.22
C MET A 320 -7.83 3.16 -33.38
N GLY A 321 -7.54 2.20 -34.26
CA GLY A 321 -8.38 1.01 -34.43
C GLY A 321 -8.40 0.15 -33.16
N ILE A 322 -7.23 -0.12 -32.58
CA ILE A 322 -7.06 -0.86 -31.33
C ILE A 322 -7.74 -0.10 -30.18
N TRP A 323 -7.48 1.20 -30.05
CA TRP A 323 -8.05 2.05 -29.00
C TRP A 323 -9.57 2.06 -28.99
N ASN A 324 -10.20 2.33 -30.14
CA ASN A 324 -11.66 2.38 -30.24
C ASN A 324 -12.28 1.01 -29.90
N SER A 325 -11.66 -0.08 -30.35
CA SER A 325 -12.12 -1.43 -30.05
C SER A 325 -11.97 -1.78 -28.57
N LEU A 326 -10.80 -1.49 -27.99
CA LEU A 326 -10.50 -1.75 -26.59
C LEU A 326 -11.41 -0.94 -25.66
N THR A 327 -11.58 0.35 -25.91
CA THR A 327 -12.45 1.22 -25.10
C THR A 327 -13.92 0.81 -25.18
N ASP A 328 -14.42 0.43 -26.36
CA ASP A 328 -15.77 -0.14 -26.51
C ASP A 328 -15.93 -1.43 -25.70
N LYS A 329 -14.93 -2.34 -25.75
CA LYS A 329 -14.93 -3.59 -24.98
C LYS A 329 -14.82 -3.38 -23.47
N ILE A 330 -14.05 -2.39 -23.01
CA ILE A 330 -13.99 -2.02 -21.59
C ILE A 330 -15.37 -1.53 -21.11
N ASN A 331 -16.02 -0.67 -21.89
CA ASN A 331 -17.38 -0.20 -21.56
C ASN A 331 -18.38 -1.36 -21.55
N GLN A 332 -18.32 -2.27 -22.55
CA GLN A 332 -19.15 -3.45 -22.61
C GLN A 332 -18.94 -4.37 -21.38
N ALA A 333 -17.69 -4.67 -21.03
CA ALA A 333 -17.35 -5.48 -19.87
C ALA A 333 -17.92 -4.89 -18.57
N ALA A 334 -17.72 -3.59 -18.35
CA ALA A 334 -18.28 -2.92 -17.18
C ALA A 334 -19.81 -2.93 -17.17
N ALA A 335 -20.47 -2.70 -18.32
CA ALA A 335 -21.92 -2.77 -18.44
C ALA A 335 -22.45 -4.18 -18.14
N ASP A 336 -21.83 -5.23 -18.70
CA ASP A 336 -22.30 -6.61 -18.56
C ASP A 336 -22.12 -7.14 -17.13
N LYS A 337 -20.94 -6.92 -16.51
CA LYS A 337 -20.69 -7.42 -15.15
C LYS A 337 -21.44 -6.61 -14.09
N SER A 338 -21.62 -5.30 -14.30
CA SER A 338 -22.42 -4.45 -13.40
C SER A 338 -23.92 -4.50 -13.66
N LEU A 339 -24.33 -5.02 -14.81
CA LEU A 339 -25.68 -4.92 -15.37
C LEU A 339 -26.13 -3.46 -15.50
N GLY A 340 -25.24 -2.62 -16.04
CA GLY A 340 -25.46 -1.20 -16.32
C GLY A 340 -25.28 -0.25 -15.13
N GLU A 341 -24.88 -0.72 -13.95
CA GLU A 341 -24.82 0.12 -12.73
C GLU A 341 -23.53 0.94 -12.59
N LEU A 342 -22.46 0.58 -13.29
CA LEU A 342 -21.13 1.17 -13.09
C LEU A 342 -20.47 1.51 -14.42
N GLN A 343 -20.63 2.76 -14.87
CA GLN A 343 -19.96 3.27 -16.08
C GLN A 343 -18.50 3.66 -15.78
N PRO A 344 -17.52 3.10 -16.49
CA PRO A 344 -16.12 3.45 -16.31
C PRO A 344 -15.78 4.77 -17.02
N ARG A 345 -14.77 5.47 -16.48
CA ARG A 345 -14.02 6.53 -17.14
C ARG A 345 -12.68 5.99 -17.56
N ILE A 346 -12.24 6.32 -18.76
CA ILE A 346 -10.99 5.81 -19.33
C ILE A 346 -10.10 7.02 -19.60
N GLU A 347 -8.85 6.96 -19.13
CA GLU A 347 -7.88 8.02 -19.30
C GLU A 347 -6.51 7.46 -19.70
N LEU A 348 -5.84 8.14 -20.62
CA LEU A 348 -4.41 7.97 -20.86
C LEU A 348 -3.66 9.16 -20.27
N TYR A 349 -2.49 8.90 -19.70
CA TYR A 349 -1.60 9.96 -19.24
C TYR A 349 -1.37 10.99 -20.35
N SER A 350 -1.72 12.24 -20.06
CA SER A 350 -1.40 13.39 -20.89
C SER A 350 -0.34 14.23 -20.17
N GLY A 351 0.88 14.25 -20.70
CA GLY A 351 1.89 15.18 -20.23
C GLY A 351 1.42 16.60 -20.52
N GLU A 352 1.56 17.52 -19.55
CA GLU A 352 1.06 18.89 -19.72
C GLU A 352 2.11 19.86 -20.27
N LEU A 353 3.40 19.52 -20.30
CA LEU A 353 4.45 20.52 -20.48
C LEU A 353 5.63 20.01 -21.34
N ASN A 354 5.86 20.71 -22.45
CA ASN A 354 7.11 20.92 -23.18
C ASN A 354 7.91 19.76 -23.80
N ASP A 355 7.35 18.56 -24.00
CA ASP A 355 7.71 17.89 -25.26
C ASP A 355 7.05 18.72 -26.36
N GLN A 356 7.84 19.34 -27.24
CA GLN A 356 7.39 20.28 -28.29
C GLN A 356 6.28 19.72 -29.23
N ASP A 357 5.87 18.48 -29.03
CA ASP A 357 4.88 17.73 -29.81
C ASP A 357 3.53 17.46 -29.10
N GLY A 358 3.36 17.76 -27.81
CA GLY A 358 2.08 17.49 -27.09
C GLY A 358 1.70 16.00 -26.98
N LYS A 359 2.69 15.09 -27.00
CA LYS A 359 2.50 13.63 -27.08
C LYS A 359 2.26 12.99 -25.70
N LYS A 360 1.30 12.05 -25.63
CA LYS A 360 0.93 11.24 -24.44
C LYS A 360 1.93 10.11 -24.17
N LYS A 361 3.14 10.46 -23.71
CA LYS A 361 4.23 9.50 -23.43
C LYS A 361 4.99 9.86 -22.15
N THR A 362 5.56 8.85 -21.51
CA THR A 362 6.41 8.92 -20.32
C THR A 362 7.46 7.81 -20.37
N ARG A 363 8.42 7.85 -19.44
CA ARG A 363 9.42 6.82 -19.19
C ARG A 363 9.39 6.30 -17.75
N THR A 364 8.49 6.82 -16.93
CA THR A 364 8.41 6.56 -15.49
C THR A 364 6.97 6.22 -15.06
N LEU A 365 6.85 5.46 -13.98
CA LEU A 365 5.55 5.14 -13.38
C LEU A 365 5.00 6.28 -12.51
N THR A 366 5.79 7.32 -12.20
CA THR A 366 5.34 8.46 -11.39
C THR A 366 4.15 9.21 -12.00
N SER A 367 4.01 9.12 -13.33
CA SER A 367 2.86 9.63 -14.10
C SER A 367 1.50 9.03 -13.66
N LEU A 368 1.50 7.91 -12.95
CA LEU A 368 0.30 7.25 -12.41
C LEU A 368 -0.58 8.20 -11.57
N VAL A 369 0.04 9.03 -10.72
CA VAL A 369 -0.70 9.93 -9.81
C VAL A 369 -1.53 10.95 -10.58
N LYS A 370 -1.02 11.45 -11.71
CA LYS A 370 -1.77 12.35 -12.58
C LYS A 370 -3.02 11.65 -13.13
N VAL A 371 -2.87 10.44 -13.67
CA VAL A 371 -4.01 9.66 -14.20
C VAL A 371 -5.05 9.35 -13.12
N ILE A 372 -4.60 9.03 -11.90
CA ILE A 372 -5.49 8.85 -10.74
C ILE A 372 -6.32 10.12 -10.49
N ASN A 373 -5.68 11.29 -10.50
CA ASN A 373 -6.34 12.57 -10.22
C ASN A 373 -7.28 13.00 -11.37
N ASP A 374 -6.86 12.86 -12.63
CA ASP A 374 -7.70 13.14 -13.79
C ASP A 374 -8.98 12.29 -13.78
N LEU A 375 -8.85 11.00 -13.42
CA LEU A 375 -10.01 10.11 -13.26
C LEU A 375 -10.89 10.47 -12.06
N LYS A 376 -10.32 10.92 -10.94
CA LYS A 376 -11.07 11.42 -9.77
C LYS A 376 -11.98 12.58 -10.16
N GLU A 377 -11.52 13.50 -11.01
CA GLU A 377 -12.32 14.63 -11.48
C GLU A 377 -13.44 14.18 -12.44
N LYS A 378 -13.12 13.34 -13.42
CA LYS A 378 -14.06 12.86 -14.44
C LYS A 378 -15.18 11.98 -13.88
N ARG A 379 -14.97 11.30 -12.75
CA ARG A 379 -15.97 10.42 -12.12
C ARG A 379 -16.92 11.11 -11.15
N SER A 380 -16.83 12.43 -11.01
CA SER A 380 -17.81 13.25 -10.27
C SER A 380 -19.25 12.99 -10.72
N TYR A 381 -19.45 12.68 -12.01
CA TYR A 381 -20.72 12.23 -12.57
C TYR A 381 -20.74 10.70 -12.78
N PRO A 382 -21.70 9.98 -12.18
CA PRO A 382 -21.76 8.51 -12.21
C PRO A 382 -22.09 7.95 -13.59
N PHE A 383 -22.80 8.73 -14.41
CA PHE A 383 -23.13 8.40 -15.78
C PHE A 383 -22.85 9.62 -16.66
N ASP A 384 -22.51 9.35 -17.90
CA ASP A 384 -22.38 10.34 -18.97
C ASP A 384 -22.95 9.75 -20.24
N ALA A 385 -24.13 10.28 -20.58
CA ALA A 385 -24.88 9.87 -21.76
C ALA A 385 -24.24 10.34 -23.07
N SER A 386 -23.28 11.27 -23.02
CA SER A 386 -22.56 11.76 -24.20
C SER A 386 -21.39 10.84 -24.59
N ALA A 387 -20.90 10.02 -23.66
CA ALA A 387 -19.82 9.07 -23.94
C ALA A 387 -20.29 7.97 -24.90
N GLU A 388 -19.51 7.69 -25.94
CA GLU A 388 -19.84 6.67 -26.97
C GLU A 388 -20.14 5.29 -26.36
N GLY A 389 -19.43 4.92 -25.28
CA GLY A 389 -19.64 3.67 -24.55
C GLY A 389 -20.98 3.57 -23.80
N PHE A 390 -21.73 4.67 -23.65
CA PHE A 390 -22.99 4.70 -22.90
C PHE A 390 -24.07 3.78 -23.50
N LYS A 391 -24.01 3.48 -24.80
CA LYS A 391 -24.93 2.57 -25.49
C LYS A 391 -25.07 1.22 -24.78
N HIS A 392 -23.96 0.64 -24.29
CA HIS A 392 -23.93 -0.63 -23.58
C HIS A 392 -24.66 -0.57 -22.23
N PHE A 393 -24.61 0.59 -21.56
CA PHE A 393 -25.29 0.82 -20.29
C PHE A 393 -26.78 1.09 -20.51
N ALA A 394 -27.11 1.92 -21.51
CA ALA A 394 -28.49 2.24 -21.86
C ALA A 394 -29.33 0.99 -22.13
N ASP A 395 -28.77 0.01 -22.84
CA ASP A 395 -29.44 -1.26 -23.12
C ASP A 395 -29.75 -2.08 -21.87
N GLN A 396 -28.81 -2.14 -20.92
CA GLN A 396 -28.99 -2.81 -19.63
C GLN A 396 -29.98 -2.07 -18.70
N LEU A 397 -30.15 -0.76 -18.90
CA LEU A 397 -31.01 0.10 -18.08
C LEU A 397 -32.47 0.16 -18.56
N LYS A 398 -32.80 -0.37 -19.75
CA LYS A 398 -34.18 -0.43 -20.27
C LYS A 398 -35.05 -1.31 -19.36
N GLN A 399 -36.04 -0.70 -18.69
CA GLN A 399 -36.91 -1.37 -17.72
C GLN A 399 -38.08 -2.13 -18.41
N THR A 400 -38.41 -3.34 -17.96
CA THR A 400 -39.61 -4.08 -18.37
C THR A 400 -40.73 -4.02 -17.31
N GLY A 401 -41.96 -3.74 -17.75
CA GLY A 401 -43.22 -3.82 -16.97
C GLY A 401 -43.74 -2.51 -16.37
N GLU A 402 -44.99 -2.14 -16.62
CA GLU A 402 -45.66 -0.94 -16.06
C GLU A 402 -46.00 -1.13 -14.56
N ASN A 403 -45.99 -0.03 -13.77
CA ASN A 403 -46.47 0.03 -12.36
C ASN A 403 -45.78 -0.84 -11.27
N LYS A 404 -44.44 -0.87 -11.18
CA LYS A 404 -43.74 -1.41 -9.98
C LYS A 404 -42.73 -0.44 -9.36
N THR A 405 -42.53 -0.55 -8.05
CA THR A 405 -41.60 0.28 -7.26
C THR A 405 -40.13 -0.02 -7.61
N ILE A 406 -39.28 1.00 -7.60
CA ILE A 406 -37.82 0.88 -7.84
C ILE A 406 -37.13 0.30 -6.60
N CYS A 407 -36.20 -0.64 -6.81
CA CYS A 407 -35.39 -1.26 -5.78
C CYS A 407 -34.53 -0.21 -5.05
N PRO A 408 -34.57 -0.14 -3.70
CA PRO A 408 -33.85 0.87 -2.94
C PRO A 408 -32.32 0.67 -2.92
N ILE A 409 -31.85 -0.54 -3.22
CA ILE A 409 -30.42 -0.90 -3.21
C ILE A 409 -29.73 -0.48 -4.51
N CYS A 410 -30.23 -0.91 -5.68
CA CYS A 410 -29.61 -0.49 -6.95
C CYS A 410 -30.14 0.85 -7.45
N ARG A 411 -31.33 1.27 -7.00
CA ARG A 411 -32.02 2.49 -7.44
C ARG A 411 -32.27 2.55 -8.95
N LEU A 412 -32.22 1.40 -9.62
CA LEU A 412 -32.29 1.29 -11.08
C LEU A 412 -33.35 0.28 -11.55
N ARG A 413 -33.49 -0.87 -10.90
CA ARG A 413 -34.39 -1.97 -11.31
C ARG A 413 -35.65 -2.03 -10.46
N LYS A 414 -36.75 -2.55 -11.01
CA LYS A 414 -38.02 -2.76 -10.30
C LYS A 414 -37.95 -3.96 -9.35
N VAL A 415 -38.79 -3.96 -8.30
CA VAL A 415 -38.91 -5.07 -7.34
C VAL A 415 -39.76 -6.23 -7.89
N LYS A 416 -39.65 -7.42 -7.29
CA LYS A 416 -40.39 -8.62 -7.74
C LYS A 416 -41.93 -8.47 -7.60
N SER A 417 -42.42 -7.92 -6.48
CA SER A 417 -43.86 -7.73 -6.21
C SER A 417 -44.13 -6.50 -5.33
N ASP A 418 -45.09 -5.66 -5.71
CA ASP A 418 -45.52 -4.48 -4.94
C ASP A 418 -46.62 -4.80 -3.90
N ASN A 419 -47.31 -5.94 -4.05
CA ASN A 419 -48.41 -6.36 -3.18
C ASN A 419 -47.90 -7.13 -1.96
N VAL A 420 -47.68 -6.45 -0.83
CA VAL A 420 -47.75 -7.09 0.50
C VAL A 420 -48.35 -6.10 1.51
N SER A 421 -49.61 -6.32 1.87
CA SER A 421 -50.23 -5.75 3.07
C SER A 421 -49.68 -6.49 4.30
N GLY A 422 -49.14 -5.73 5.27
CA GLY A 422 -48.70 -6.24 6.57
C GLY A 422 -47.25 -6.75 6.62
N LYS A 423 -46.43 -6.13 7.49
CA LYS A 423 -45.13 -6.52 8.10
C LYS A 423 -44.04 -7.31 7.33
N ASP A 424 -44.25 -7.81 6.12
CA ASP A 424 -43.26 -8.58 5.36
C ASP A 424 -42.40 -7.67 4.48
N ILE A 425 -41.32 -7.15 5.07
CA ILE A 425 -40.31 -6.30 4.41
C ILE A 425 -39.53 -7.06 3.30
N LYS A 426 -39.68 -8.39 3.24
CA LYS A 426 -38.87 -9.33 2.46
C LYS A 426 -38.99 -9.27 0.93
N LYS A 427 -39.90 -8.48 0.34
CA LYS A 427 -40.07 -8.38 -1.13
C LYS A 427 -39.82 -6.98 -1.72
N LYS A 428 -39.00 -6.14 -1.06
CA LYS A 428 -38.66 -4.78 -1.51
C LYS A 428 -37.38 -4.66 -2.36
N ILE A 429 -36.75 -5.75 -2.79
CA ILE A 429 -35.51 -5.71 -3.58
C ILE A 429 -35.68 -6.42 -4.94
N CYS A 430 -34.88 -6.01 -5.93
CA CYS A 430 -34.87 -6.67 -7.24
C CYS A 430 -34.13 -8.02 -7.15
N GLU A 431 -34.41 -8.91 -8.11
CA GLU A 431 -33.80 -10.24 -8.20
C GLU A 431 -32.26 -10.20 -8.22
N THR A 432 -31.69 -9.23 -8.93
CA THR A 432 -30.24 -9.05 -9.03
C THR A 432 -29.61 -8.76 -7.66
N CYS A 433 -30.18 -7.83 -6.89
CA CYS A 433 -29.67 -7.48 -5.56
C CYS A 433 -29.84 -8.65 -4.58
N GLU A 434 -30.96 -9.37 -4.67
CA GLU A 434 -31.21 -10.57 -3.86
C GLU A 434 -30.17 -11.66 -4.16
N LYS A 435 -29.91 -11.93 -5.44
CA LYS A 435 -28.90 -12.89 -5.88
C LYS A 435 -27.50 -12.51 -5.39
N ARG A 436 -27.09 -11.25 -5.54
CA ARG A 436 -25.77 -10.78 -5.04
C ARG A 436 -25.62 -10.95 -3.53
N ARG A 437 -26.68 -10.64 -2.77
CA ARG A 437 -26.68 -10.84 -1.31
C ARG A 437 -26.52 -12.32 -0.96
N TYR A 438 -27.28 -13.19 -1.62
CA TYR A 438 -27.21 -14.63 -1.45
C TYR A 438 -25.82 -15.21 -1.76
N GLU A 439 -25.26 -14.87 -2.93
CA GLU A 439 -23.91 -15.29 -3.32
C GLU A 439 -22.85 -14.82 -2.32
N SER A 440 -23.03 -13.64 -1.73
CA SER A 440 -22.12 -13.09 -0.73
C SER A 440 -22.17 -13.85 0.59
N SER A 441 -23.36 -14.27 1.04
CA SER A 441 -23.52 -15.13 2.22
C SER A 441 -22.82 -16.48 2.02
N GLN A 442 -23.00 -17.11 0.86
CA GLN A 442 -22.35 -18.39 0.54
C GLN A 442 -20.81 -18.29 0.44
N GLN A 443 -20.29 -17.16 -0.03
CA GLN A 443 -18.84 -16.92 -0.03
C GLN A 443 -18.28 -16.59 1.35
N ALA A 444 -19.10 -16.08 2.28
CA ALA A 444 -18.67 -15.79 3.64
C ALA A 444 -18.26 -17.07 4.38
N ASP A 445 -19.03 -18.15 4.22
CA ASP A 445 -18.73 -19.44 4.83
C ASP A 445 -17.40 -20.05 4.34
N LYS A 446 -16.93 -19.69 3.14
CA LYS A 446 -15.63 -20.14 2.61
C LYS A 446 -14.42 -19.35 3.12
N LYS A 447 -14.63 -18.15 3.65
CA LYS A 447 -13.56 -17.24 4.10
C LYS A 447 -13.53 -17.04 5.61
N GLU A 448 -14.45 -17.67 6.33
CA GLU A 448 -14.69 -17.57 7.77
C GLU A 448 -15.05 -16.17 8.27
N GLU A 449 -14.92 -15.08 7.50
CA GLU A 449 -15.40 -13.75 7.90
C GLU A 449 -16.92 -13.65 7.75
N THR A 450 -17.62 -13.36 8.84
CA THR A 450 -19.09 -13.25 8.83
C THR A 450 -19.63 -12.10 7.98
N VAL A 451 -20.83 -12.24 7.42
CA VAL A 451 -21.60 -11.14 6.79
C VAL A 451 -22.80 -10.70 7.66
N PHE A 452 -22.88 -11.19 8.90
CA PHE A 452 -23.97 -10.93 9.82
C PHE A 452 -23.50 -10.06 10.97
N ILE A 453 -24.16 -8.91 11.15
CA ILE A 453 -23.78 -7.96 12.20
C ILE A 453 -23.95 -8.56 13.61
N ASP A 454 -24.96 -9.40 13.83
CA ASP A 454 -25.21 -10.07 15.11
C ASP A 454 -24.09 -11.08 15.47
N GLU A 455 -23.37 -11.63 14.47
CA GLU A 455 -22.20 -12.49 14.69
C GLU A 455 -20.95 -11.68 15.04
N ILE A 456 -20.79 -10.48 14.46
CA ILE A 456 -19.69 -9.56 14.81
C ILE A 456 -19.83 -9.12 16.28
N ILE A 457 -21.02 -8.69 16.69
CA ILE A 457 -21.24 -8.10 18.02
C ILE A 457 -21.64 -9.13 19.09
N ILE A 458 -21.36 -10.42 18.86
CA ILE A 458 -21.91 -11.49 19.68
C ILE A 458 -21.50 -11.35 21.16
N ASP A 459 -20.24 -11.00 21.40
CA ASP A 459 -19.67 -10.82 22.74
C ASP A 459 -19.63 -9.35 23.19
N ASP A 460 -19.97 -8.40 22.31
CA ASP A 460 -20.17 -7.00 22.67
C ASP A 460 -21.44 -6.85 23.53
N LYS A 461 -21.24 -6.39 24.78
CA LYS A 461 -22.31 -6.22 25.78
C LYS A 461 -23.34 -5.16 25.38
N ASN A 462 -22.95 -4.19 24.55
CA ASN A 462 -23.76 -3.04 24.16
C ASN A 462 -24.45 -3.21 22.81
N LYS A 463 -24.14 -4.30 22.09
CA LYS A 463 -24.63 -4.59 20.73
C LYS A 463 -24.29 -3.47 19.74
N ASN A 464 -23.10 -2.92 19.92
CA ASN A 464 -22.50 -1.93 19.03
C ASN A 464 -21.40 -2.57 18.19
N ALA A 465 -21.22 -2.03 16.99
CA ALA A 465 -20.09 -2.33 16.11
C ALA A 465 -19.29 -1.06 15.84
N ALA A 466 -18.06 -1.24 15.38
CA ALA A 466 -17.22 -0.18 14.86
C ALA A 466 -16.80 -0.50 13.43
N PHE A 467 -16.87 0.51 12.56
CA PHE A 467 -16.31 0.46 11.23
C PHE A 467 -14.97 1.20 11.22
N ILE A 468 -13.90 0.43 11.08
CA ILE A 468 -12.52 0.89 11.04
C ILE A 468 -12.19 1.27 9.60
N VAL A 469 -11.61 2.45 9.42
CA VAL A 469 -11.12 2.99 8.15
C VAL A 469 -9.66 3.37 8.33
N ALA A 470 -8.72 2.64 7.73
CA ALA A 470 -7.31 2.99 7.71
C ALA A 470 -6.89 3.43 6.30
N ARG A 471 -6.26 4.60 6.20
CA ARG A 471 -6.04 5.33 4.95
C ARG A 471 -4.60 5.83 4.85
N PHE A 472 -3.89 5.45 3.78
CA PHE A 472 -2.60 6.06 3.43
C PHE A 472 -2.78 7.23 2.48
N GLY A 473 -1.99 8.30 2.66
CA GLY A 473 -1.75 9.30 1.64
C GLY A 473 -0.49 8.96 0.83
N LEU A 474 -0.68 8.31 -0.31
CA LEU A 474 0.43 7.80 -1.13
C LEU A 474 0.85 8.74 -2.28
N ASP A 475 0.09 9.80 -2.57
CA ASP A 475 0.28 10.62 -3.78
C ASP A 475 1.74 11.15 -3.91
N GLU A 476 2.34 11.63 -2.82
CA GLU A 476 3.72 12.16 -2.81
C GLU A 476 4.81 11.08 -2.87
N TRP A 477 4.46 9.82 -2.58
CA TRP A 477 5.37 8.68 -2.74
C TRP A 477 5.28 8.11 -4.14
N LEU A 478 4.06 7.97 -4.67
CA LEU A 478 3.78 7.46 -6.00
C LEU A 478 4.22 8.41 -7.11
N ASN A 479 4.24 9.73 -6.85
CA ASN A 479 4.79 10.70 -7.81
C ASN A 479 6.33 10.81 -7.74
N GLY A 480 6.99 10.03 -6.87
CA GLY A 480 8.45 9.96 -6.74
C GLY A 480 9.08 11.04 -5.87
N LYS A 481 8.32 12.05 -5.42
CA LYS A 481 8.84 13.17 -4.63
C LYS A 481 9.41 12.73 -3.28
N MET A 482 8.70 11.86 -2.56
CA MET A 482 9.18 11.33 -1.27
C MET A 482 10.28 10.28 -1.43
N VAL A 483 10.32 9.57 -2.57
CA VAL A 483 11.44 8.67 -2.89
C VAL A 483 12.76 9.47 -2.97
N ARG A 484 12.70 10.70 -3.51
CA ARG A 484 13.84 11.65 -3.57
C ARG A 484 14.25 12.25 -2.22
N SER A 485 13.62 11.83 -1.13
CA SER A 485 14.06 12.14 0.24
C SER A 485 14.75 10.96 0.95
N LEU A 486 14.95 9.84 0.22
CA LEU A 486 15.78 8.72 0.64
C LEU A 486 17.14 8.85 -0.03
N PHE A 487 18.22 8.48 0.65
CA PHE A 487 19.59 8.68 0.15
C PHE A 487 20.20 7.37 -0.33
N VAL A 488 20.98 7.42 -1.41
CA VAL A 488 21.89 6.35 -1.85
C VAL A 488 23.33 6.69 -1.50
N THR A 489 23.70 7.97 -1.55
CA THR A 489 25.01 8.48 -1.14
C THR A 489 24.83 9.67 -0.20
N GLU A 490 25.21 9.51 1.05
CA GLU A 490 25.20 10.60 2.04
C GLU A 490 26.57 10.74 2.72
N ALA A 491 26.74 11.80 3.51
CA ALA A 491 28.03 12.16 4.08
C ALA A 491 28.73 11.04 4.89
N ASN A 492 28.02 10.28 5.73
CA ASN A 492 28.64 9.18 6.47
C ASN A 492 28.96 7.98 5.56
N GLY A 493 28.08 7.64 4.62
CA GLY A 493 28.35 6.64 3.59
C GLY A 493 29.57 6.99 2.74
N LEU A 494 29.76 8.26 2.38
CA LEU A 494 30.94 8.73 1.66
C LEU A 494 32.22 8.64 2.51
N ASP A 495 32.16 9.02 3.79
CA ASP A 495 33.31 8.83 4.71
C ASP A 495 33.68 7.34 4.86
N GLN A 496 32.67 6.47 5.01
CA GLN A 496 32.86 5.02 5.08
C GLN A 496 33.50 4.49 3.79
N GLU A 497 33.05 4.99 2.65
CA GLU A 497 33.55 4.59 1.35
C GLU A 497 35.00 5.01 1.12
N VAL A 498 35.37 6.23 1.50
CA VAL A 498 36.78 6.66 1.47
C VAL A 498 37.65 5.78 2.37
N GLY A 499 37.14 5.39 3.54
CA GLY A 499 37.80 4.43 4.41
C GLY A 499 37.87 3.00 3.84
N TYR A 500 37.04 2.70 2.83
CA TYR A 500 36.94 1.39 2.20
C TYR A 500 37.82 1.22 0.95
N LEU A 501 38.37 2.30 0.40
CA LEU A 501 39.28 2.24 -0.75
C LEU A 501 40.47 1.29 -0.49
N GLY A 502 40.79 0.46 -1.48
CA GLY A 502 41.90 -0.50 -1.45
C GLY A 502 41.49 -1.89 -0.94
N ASN A 503 40.21 -2.08 -0.61
CA ASN A 503 39.67 -3.38 -0.15
C ASN A 503 39.10 -4.24 -1.27
N VAL A 504 39.01 -3.74 -2.50
CA VAL A 504 38.52 -4.51 -3.65
C VAL A 504 39.68 -5.03 -4.48
N GLU A 505 39.95 -6.33 -4.41
CA GLU A 505 41.19 -6.92 -4.93
C GLU A 505 41.38 -6.66 -6.43
N GLN A 506 40.31 -6.71 -7.23
CA GLN A 506 40.34 -6.41 -8.67
C GLN A 506 40.79 -4.97 -8.99
N PHE A 507 40.44 -3.99 -8.15
CA PHE A 507 40.67 -2.56 -8.40
C PHE A 507 41.62 -1.90 -7.40
N LYS A 508 42.29 -2.71 -6.58
CA LYS A 508 43.07 -2.29 -5.42
C LYS A 508 44.15 -1.26 -5.74
N THR A 509 44.83 -1.38 -6.86
CA THR A 509 45.87 -0.43 -7.27
C THR A 509 45.27 0.96 -7.48
N ASP A 510 44.24 1.04 -8.32
CA ASP A 510 43.53 2.27 -8.67
C ASP A 510 42.89 2.90 -7.41
N GLU A 511 42.23 2.10 -6.56
CA GLU A 511 41.62 2.61 -5.31
C GLU A 511 42.64 3.16 -4.31
N ASN A 512 43.81 2.52 -4.19
CA ASN A 512 44.88 3.00 -3.32
C ASN A 512 45.48 4.31 -3.82
N GLU A 513 45.63 4.48 -5.14
CA GLU A 513 46.07 5.73 -5.75
C GLU A 513 45.08 6.87 -5.42
N ILE A 514 43.78 6.62 -5.60
CA ILE A 514 42.74 7.59 -5.30
C ILE A 514 42.72 7.92 -3.80
N GLY A 515 42.80 6.92 -2.93
CA GLY A 515 42.86 7.12 -1.48
C GLY A 515 44.08 7.94 -1.04
N ALA A 516 45.25 7.70 -1.65
CA ALA A 516 46.46 8.48 -1.40
C ALA A 516 46.31 9.93 -1.86
N TRP A 517 45.71 10.17 -3.04
CA TRP A 517 45.42 11.49 -3.55
C TRP A 517 44.48 12.26 -2.61
N ILE A 518 43.33 11.68 -2.23
CA ILE A 518 42.35 12.30 -1.32
C ILE A 518 43.02 12.70 0.01
N LYS A 519 43.85 11.81 0.57
CA LYS A 519 44.58 12.07 1.81
C LYS A 519 45.59 13.21 1.66
N ALA A 520 46.29 13.30 0.53
CA ALA A 520 47.26 14.35 0.25
C ALA A 520 46.61 15.74 0.14
N GLN A 521 45.37 15.82 -0.33
CA GLN A 521 44.62 17.08 -0.42
C GLN A 521 44.18 17.64 0.95
N GLY A 522 44.13 16.82 2.00
CA GLY A 522 43.78 17.27 3.35
C GLY A 522 42.34 17.77 3.48
N TYR A 523 41.41 17.18 2.73
CA TYR A 523 40.02 17.60 2.69
C TYR A 523 39.29 17.36 4.04
N PRO A 524 38.31 18.22 4.39
CA PRO A 524 37.51 18.01 5.59
C PRO A 524 36.60 16.77 5.44
N PRO A 525 36.09 16.21 6.56
CA PRO A 525 35.07 15.16 6.53
C PRO A 525 33.86 15.56 5.68
N TYR A 526 33.18 14.57 5.11
CA TYR A 526 32.04 14.84 4.25
C TYR A 526 30.92 15.57 4.99
N ASN A 527 30.36 16.58 4.33
CA ASN A 527 29.13 17.30 4.64
C ASN A 527 28.53 17.80 3.33
N TYR A 528 27.39 18.50 3.38
CA TYR A 528 26.73 19.01 2.17
C TYR A 528 27.65 19.89 1.31
N GLN A 529 28.41 20.82 1.90
CA GLN A 529 29.30 21.69 1.13
C GLN A 529 30.40 20.90 0.41
N ARG A 530 31.00 19.92 1.10
CA ARG A 530 32.03 19.06 0.51
C ARG A 530 31.49 18.28 -0.70
N ILE A 531 30.27 17.78 -0.60
CA ILE A 531 29.58 17.04 -1.67
C ILE A 531 29.34 17.96 -2.88
N LYS A 532 28.83 19.17 -2.65
CA LYS A 532 28.65 20.17 -3.71
C LYS A 532 29.95 20.44 -4.44
N ASP A 533 31.00 20.75 -3.69
CA ASP A 533 32.31 21.05 -4.26
C ASP A 533 32.89 19.87 -5.08
N ASP A 534 32.60 18.61 -4.70
CA ASP A 534 33.02 17.44 -5.48
C ASP A 534 32.22 17.32 -6.79
N ILE A 535 30.89 17.51 -6.73
CA ILE A 535 30.02 17.42 -7.90
C ILE A 535 30.28 18.57 -8.88
N ASP A 536 30.48 19.79 -8.37
CA ASP A 536 30.84 20.95 -9.19
C ASP A 536 32.19 20.71 -9.90
N ALA A 537 33.17 20.12 -9.21
CA ALA A 537 34.46 19.76 -9.82
C ALA A 537 34.34 18.70 -10.93
N ILE A 538 33.35 17.80 -10.86
CA ILE A 538 33.02 16.86 -11.93
C ILE A 538 32.42 17.60 -13.13
N MET A 539 31.49 18.53 -12.87
CA MET A 539 30.84 19.33 -13.91
C MET A 539 31.80 20.30 -14.61
N ASP A 540 32.82 20.78 -13.90
CA ASP A 540 33.86 21.67 -14.43
C ASP A 540 35.03 20.91 -15.08
N ASP A 541 34.95 19.57 -15.15
CA ASP A 541 36.00 18.69 -15.67
C ASP A 541 37.38 18.88 -14.99
N ALA A 542 37.38 19.21 -13.69
CA ALA A 542 38.61 19.50 -12.93
C ALA A 542 39.34 18.22 -12.48
N GLU A 543 40.63 18.34 -12.12
CA GLU A 543 41.43 17.20 -11.59
C GLU A 543 40.73 16.53 -10.41
N ARG A 544 40.15 17.32 -9.49
CA ARG A 544 39.36 16.78 -8.37
C ARG A 544 38.20 15.90 -8.84
N GLY A 545 37.50 16.31 -9.90
CA GLY A 545 36.39 15.56 -10.48
C GLY A 545 36.81 14.17 -10.97
N LEU A 546 38.02 14.03 -11.51
CA LEU A 546 38.56 12.73 -11.93
C LEU A 546 38.62 11.71 -10.78
N TYR A 547 39.07 12.15 -9.61
CA TYR A 547 39.21 11.29 -8.42
C TYR A 547 37.92 11.13 -7.62
N THR A 548 37.01 12.11 -7.67
CA THR A 548 35.77 12.08 -6.87
C THR A 548 34.57 11.51 -7.60
N ARG A 549 34.60 11.40 -8.95
CA ARG A 549 33.45 10.89 -9.74
C ARG A 549 32.95 9.52 -9.29
N LEU A 550 33.84 8.65 -8.81
CA LEU A 550 33.51 7.28 -8.43
C LEU A 550 32.58 7.19 -7.22
N PHE A 551 32.38 8.30 -6.50
CA PHE A 551 31.49 8.40 -5.35
C PHE A 551 30.09 8.92 -5.71
N TYR A 552 29.87 9.35 -6.96
CA TYR A 552 28.61 9.95 -7.40
C TYR A 552 28.08 9.40 -8.73
N ASP A 553 28.92 8.71 -9.52
CA ASP A 553 28.56 8.04 -10.78
C ASP A 553 29.00 6.56 -10.78
N ARG A 554 28.69 5.83 -11.86
CA ARG A 554 29.17 4.47 -12.07
C ARG A 554 30.68 4.39 -12.03
N ARG A 555 31.16 3.56 -11.10
CA ARG A 555 32.59 3.30 -10.87
C ARG A 555 33.29 2.66 -12.05
N VAL A 556 32.64 1.66 -12.61
CA VAL A 556 33.25 0.75 -13.57
C VAL A 556 32.66 0.97 -14.96
N ILE A 557 33.55 1.14 -15.94
CA ILE A 557 33.20 1.26 -17.36
C ILE A 557 33.80 0.05 -18.10
N PRO A 558 33.02 -0.67 -18.92
CA PRO A 558 33.55 -1.73 -19.77
C PRO A 558 34.42 -1.15 -20.89
N GLU A 559 35.65 -1.65 -21.03
CA GLU A 559 36.51 -1.44 -22.22
C GLU A 559 36.63 -2.74 -23.01
N ASP A 560 36.54 -2.67 -24.35
CA ASP A 560 36.82 -3.80 -25.24
C ASP A 560 38.33 -4.09 -25.20
N ASP A 561 38.73 -5.30 -24.81
CA ASP A 561 40.15 -5.66 -24.68
C ASP A 561 40.80 -6.08 -26.01
N GLY A 562 40.04 -6.08 -27.12
CA GLY A 562 40.51 -6.42 -28.45
C GLY A 562 40.81 -7.90 -28.68
N ALA A 563 40.62 -8.76 -27.66
CA ALA A 563 40.76 -10.21 -27.73
C ALA A 563 39.40 -10.95 -27.66
N GLY A 564 38.30 -10.20 -27.72
CA GLY A 564 36.94 -10.72 -27.56
C GLY A 564 36.48 -10.76 -26.09
N GLY A 565 37.20 -10.12 -25.17
CA GLY A 565 36.81 -9.91 -23.78
C GLY A 565 36.58 -8.43 -23.45
N TYR A 566 36.06 -8.16 -22.25
CA TYR A 566 36.02 -6.82 -21.68
C TYR A 566 37.01 -6.74 -20.52
N ARG A 567 37.78 -5.65 -20.44
CA ARG A 567 38.50 -5.26 -19.23
C ARG A 567 37.76 -4.11 -18.57
N TYR A 568 37.54 -4.22 -17.27
CA TYR A 568 36.92 -3.18 -16.48
C TYR A 568 38.00 -2.37 -15.78
N LYS A 569 37.96 -1.04 -15.95
CA LYS A 569 38.82 -0.10 -15.22
C LYS A 569 37.99 0.83 -14.36
N LEU A 570 38.60 1.34 -13.28
CA LEU A 570 38.06 2.47 -12.53
C LEU A 570 38.26 3.82 -13.25
N TYR A 571 39.11 3.86 -14.29
CA TYR A 571 39.51 5.11 -14.94
C TYR A 571 38.95 5.31 -16.37
N ASP A 572 38.60 6.57 -16.60
CA ASP A 572 38.51 7.31 -17.88
C ASP A 572 37.16 7.43 -18.60
N ASN A 573 36.32 8.40 -18.17
CA ASN A 573 35.51 9.28 -19.05
C ASN A 573 34.72 10.38 -18.28
N LEU A 574 35.39 11.38 -17.70
CA LEU A 574 34.72 12.47 -16.96
C LEU A 574 33.68 13.21 -17.81
N VAL A 575 33.97 13.39 -19.10
CA VAL A 575 33.09 14.01 -20.10
C VAL A 575 31.77 13.25 -20.24
N ASN A 576 31.79 11.91 -20.21
CA ASN A 576 30.58 11.10 -20.25
C ASN A 576 29.78 11.22 -18.96
N THR A 577 30.43 11.20 -17.79
CA THR A 577 29.77 11.41 -16.49
C THR A 577 29.03 12.74 -16.49
N LYS A 578 29.72 13.83 -16.85
CA LYS A 578 29.13 15.17 -16.97
C LYS A 578 27.93 15.18 -17.92
N ARG A 579 28.08 14.61 -19.13
CA ARG A 579 27.00 14.52 -20.11
C ARG A 579 25.79 13.73 -19.58
N ASN A 580 26.02 12.66 -18.83
CA ASN A 580 24.95 11.88 -18.20
C ASN A 580 24.24 12.69 -17.11
N PHE A 581 24.98 13.44 -16.30
CA PHE A 581 24.42 14.30 -15.25
C PHE A 581 23.59 15.46 -15.84
N GLU A 582 24.10 16.12 -16.89
CA GLU A 582 23.36 17.15 -17.63
C GLU A 582 22.06 16.59 -18.24
N GLN A 583 22.13 15.38 -18.80
CA GLN A 583 20.95 14.71 -19.34
C GLN A 583 19.95 14.38 -18.24
N LEU A 584 20.41 13.82 -17.11
CA LEU A 584 19.57 13.49 -15.96
C LEU A 584 18.86 14.75 -15.40
N LEU A 585 19.59 15.86 -15.26
CA LEU A 585 19.04 17.14 -14.81
C LEU A 585 17.98 17.66 -15.79
N LYS A 586 18.27 17.64 -17.09
CA LYS A 586 17.33 18.08 -18.14
C LYS A 586 16.05 17.24 -18.13
N GLU A 587 16.16 15.93 -17.91
CA GLU A 587 15.02 15.02 -17.82
C GLU A 587 14.18 15.31 -16.58
N ALA A 588 14.81 15.48 -15.42
CA ALA A 588 14.11 15.86 -14.19
C ALA A 588 13.40 17.22 -14.30
N GLN A 589 14.04 18.20 -14.95
CA GLN A 589 13.43 19.51 -15.24
C GLN A 589 12.25 19.42 -16.21
N ALA A 590 12.30 18.52 -17.20
CA ALA A 590 11.20 18.27 -18.12
C ALA A 590 10.00 17.62 -17.41
N GLU A 591 10.24 16.71 -16.46
CA GLU A 591 9.19 16.13 -15.62
C GLU A 591 8.61 17.14 -14.62
N HIS A 592 9.40 18.16 -14.25
CA HIS A 592 9.06 19.14 -13.23
C HIS A 592 9.33 20.59 -13.69
N PRO A 593 8.60 21.06 -14.71
CA PRO A 593 8.81 22.38 -15.30
C PRO A 593 8.57 23.50 -14.30
N GLY A 594 9.41 24.54 -14.38
CA GLY A 594 9.35 25.71 -13.50
C GLY A 594 9.89 25.49 -12.09
N VAL A 595 10.52 24.34 -11.82
CA VAL A 595 11.15 24.02 -10.54
C VAL A 595 12.67 24.01 -10.71
N ASP A 596 13.38 24.66 -9.79
CA ASP A 596 14.84 24.62 -9.74
C ASP A 596 15.31 23.28 -9.16
N ILE A 597 15.77 22.37 -10.01
CA ILE A 597 16.12 21.01 -9.57
C ILE A 597 17.58 21.00 -9.08
N SER A 598 17.78 20.69 -7.80
CA SER A 598 19.11 20.45 -7.22
C SER A 598 19.73 19.17 -7.79
N LEU A 599 20.80 19.33 -8.60
CA LEU A 599 21.59 18.21 -9.12
C LEU A 599 22.16 17.36 -7.99
N TYR A 600 22.59 18.00 -6.90
CA TYR A 600 23.17 17.31 -5.73
C TYR A 600 22.16 16.34 -5.11
N ASN A 601 20.92 16.77 -4.87
CA ASN A 601 19.88 15.85 -4.39
C ASN A 601 19.56 14.77 -5.43
N LEU A 602 19.51 15.11 -6.71
CA LEU A 602 19.18 14.17 -7.78
C LEU A 602 20.16 13.00 -7.89
N LEU A 603 21.46 13.26 -7.67
CA LEU A 603 22.53 12.27 -7.69
C LEU A 603 22.60 11.47 -6.39
N ASN A 604 22.42 12.15 -5.25
CA ASN A 604 22.58 11.55 -3.93
C ASN A 604 21.33 10.83 -3.40
N ALA A 605 20.15 11.15 -3.92
CA ALA A 605 18.89 10.55 -3.51
C ALA A 605 18.50 9.35 -4.38
N LYS A 606 17.70 8.45 -3.81
CA LYS A 606 17.12 7.32 -4.52
C LYS A 606 16.24 7.80 -5.68
N THR A 607 16.33 7.12 -6.81
CA THR A 607 15.52 7.43 -7.97
C THR A 607 14.20 6.63 -7.96
N PRO A 608 13.05 7.24 -8.29
CA PRO A 608 11.79 6.50 -8.46
C PRO A 608 11.79 5.63 -9.73
N THR A 609 12.52 4.51 -9.71
CA THR A 609 12.47 3.48 -10.75
C THR A 609 11.08 2.85 -10.84
N PRO A 610 10.70 2.24 -11.98
CA PRO A 610 9.46 1.47 -12.07
C PRO A 610 9.28 0.46 -10.93
N SER A 611 10.30 -0.33 -10.61
CA SER A 611 10.28 -1.29 -9.50
C SER A 611 10.18 -0.62 -8.12
N THR A 612 10.90 0.48 -7.88
CA THR A 612 10.76 1.28 -6.65
C THR A 612 9.32 1.76 -6.46
N ILE A 613 8.72 2.31 -7.52
CA ILE A 613 7.35 2.81 -7.50
C ILE A 613 6.35 1.65 -7.29
N LEU A 614 6.57 0.49 -7.93
CA LEU A 614 5.81 -0.74 -7.67
C LEU A 614 5.89 -1.19 -6.21
N ASP A 615 7.07 -1.11 -5.57
CA ASP A 615 7.22 -1.55 -4.18
C ASP A 615 6.46 -0.65 -3.20
N VAL A 616 6.36 0.67 -3.45
CA VAL A 616 5.60 1.60 -2.61
C VAL A 616 4.18 1.08 -2.33
N TRP A 617 3.43 0.69 -3.36
CA TRP A 617 2.05 0.19 -3.17
C TRP A 617 1.97 -1.30 -2.86
N ASN A 618 2.94 -2.11 -3.30
CA ASN A 618 2.96 -3.53 -2.93
C ASN A 618 3.21 -3.68 -1.43
N THR A 619 4.13 -2.90 -0.86
CA THR A 619 4.45 -2.91 0.57
C THR A 619 3.25 -2.50 1.44
N THR A 620 2.52 -1.44 1.08
CA THR A 620 1.30 -1.06 1.84
C THR A 620 0.15 -2.06 1.66
N THR A 621 0.02 -2.67 0.47
CA THR A 621 -0.95 -3.75 0.24
C THR A 621 -0.62 -4.98 1.09
N ARG A 622 0.67 -5.34 1.22
CA ARG A 622 1.14 -6.42 2.09
C ARG A 622 0.78 -6.12 3.55
N LEU A 623 1.03 -4.88 4.05
CA LEU A 623 0.59 -4.47 5.40
C LEU A 623 -0.89 -4.76 5.63
N PHE A 624 -1.79 -4.28 4.77
CA PHE A 624 -3.22 -4.46 5.02
C PHE A 624 -3.72 -5.90 4.88
N LYS A 625 -3.05 -6.72 4.05
CA LYS A 625 -3.29 -8.17 4.04
C LYS A 625 -2.87 -8.81 5.37
N ASP A 626 -1.75 -8.38 5.93
CA ASP A 626 -1.25 -8.90 7.22
C ASP A 626 -2.11 -8.41 8.40
N VAL A 627 -2.61 -7.18 8.35
CA VAL A 627 -3.63 -6.67 9.28
C VAL A 627 -4.85 -7.59 9.25
N ARG A 628 -5.43 -7.85 8.07
CA ARG A 628 -6.58 -8.75 7.92
C ARG A 628 -6.32 -10.13 8.53
N ASN A 629 -5.13 -10.67 8.31
CA ASN A 629 -4.74 -12.01 8.78
C ASN A 629 -4.51 -12.06 10.29
N SER A 630 -4.14 -10.94 10.92
CA SER A 630 -3.88 -10.86 12.37
C SER A 630 -5.08 -10.40 13.19
N LEU A 631 -6.13 -9.84 12.57
CA LEU A 631 -7.33 -9.33 13.26
C LEU A 631 -7.98 -10.35 14.21
N SER A 632 -8.01 -11.63 13.85
CA SER A 632 -8.58 -12.66 14.74
C SER A 632 -7.87 -12.69 16.08
N GLY A 633 -6.53 -12.66 16.10
CA GLY A 633 -5.74 -12.70 17.33
C GLY A 633 -5.95 -11.49 18.26
N VAL A 634 -6.39 -10.36 17.69
CA VAL A 634 -6.73 -9.14 18.45
C VAL A 634 -8.17 -9.15 18.93
N ILE A 635 -9.11 -9.62 18.11
CA ILE A 635 -10.53 -9.55 18.43
C ILE A 635 -10.93 -10.64 19.43
N GLU A 636 -10.57 -11.90 19.16
CA GLU A 636 -10.87 -13.04 20.03
C GLU A 636 -9.79 -14.13 19.94
N LYS A 637 -9.39 -14.69 21.09
CA LYS A 637 -8.44 -15.81 21.14
C LYS A 637 -9.13 -17.15 20.80
N GLY A 638 -9.66 -17.29 19.59
CA GLY A 638 -10.25 -18.55 19.10
C GLY A 638 -11.23 -18.39 17.93
N GLU A 639 -11.56 -19.50 17.27
CA GLU A 639 -12.65 -19.57 16.30
C GLU A 639 -14.00 -19.77 17.00
N LEU A 640 -14.97 -18.91 16.70
CA LEU A 640 -16.35 -19.10 17.18
C LEU A 640 -17.07 -20.13 16.32
N LYS A 641 -17.75 -21.07 16.97
CA LYS A 641 -18.61 -22.05 16.30
C LYS A 641 -20.07 -21.61 16.39
N ARG A 642 -20.77 -21.60 15.25
CA ARG A 642 -22.23 -21.40 15.22
C ARG A 642 -22.95 -22.49 16.01
N LEU A 643 -24.11 -22.14 16.54
CA LEU A 643 -25.06 -23.12 17.07
C LEU A 643 -25.71 -23.87 15.89
N ARG A 644 -25.48 -25.18 15.78
CA ARG A 644 -26.12 -26.03 14.77
C ARG A 644 -27.25 -26.85 15.39
N LEU A 645 -28.42 -26.81 14.77
CA LEU A 645 -29.61 -27.56 15.19
C LEU A 645 -29.97 -28.60 14.13
N LEU A 646 -30.17 -29.84 14.56
CA LEU A 646 -30.74 -30.90 13.75
C LEU A 646 -32.24 -30.97 14.01
N LEU A 647 -33.02 -31.02 12.94
CA LEU A 647 -34.49 -31.02 13.01
C LEU A 647 -35.06 -32.41 12.73
N ASP A 648 -36.24 -32.67 13.30
CA ASP A 648 -36.99 -33.92 13.16
C ASP A 648 -37.37 -34.26 11.71
N ARG A 649 -37.43 -33.27 10.83
CA ARG A 649 -37.82 -33.43 9.43
C ARG A 649 -37.19 -32.40 8.48
N PRO A 650 -37.12 -32.71 7.17
CA PRO A 650 -36.66 -31.79 6.13
C PRO A 650 -37.44 -30.47 6.01
N ILE A 651 -36.73 -29.39 5.72
CA ILE A 651 -37.22 -28.07 5.32
C ILE A 651 -37.04 -27.89 3.81
N GLN A 652 -38.09 -27.47 3.10
CA GLN A 652 -38.03 -27.26 1.65
C GLN A 652 -37.40 -25.90 1.29
N ASN A 653 -36.48 -25.91 0.32
CA ASN A 653 -35.90 -24.70 -0.30
C ASN A 653 -35.14 -23.75 0.66
N VAL A 654 -34.47 -24.29 1.68
CA VAL A 654 -33.73 -23.48 2.68
C VAL A 654 -32.21 -23.67 2.61
N GLU A 655 -31.73 -24.69 1.88
CA GLU A 655 -30.30 -24.94 1.71
C GLU A 655 -29.57 -23.71 1.13
N GLY A 656 -28.55 -23.26 1.83
CA GLY A 656 -27.78 -22.06 1.54
C GLY A 656 -28.48 -20.72 1.80
N ARG A 657 -29.76 -20.73 2.18
CA ARG A 657 -30.58 -19.52 2.33
C ARG A 657 -30.72 -19.11 3.78
N VAL A 658 -30.62 -17.80 3.98
CA VAL A 658 -30.97 -17.17 5.26
C VAL A 658 -32.47 -17.00 5.32
N VAL A 659 -33.11 -17.59 6.33
CA VAL A 659 -34.54 -17.45 6.60
C VAL A 659 -34.76 -17.03 8.05
N GLU A 660 -35.86 -16.34 8.31
CA GLU A 660 -36.26 -16.08 9.70
C GLU A 660 -37.00 -17.31 10.24
N ALA A 661 -36.74 -17.60 11.51
CA ALA A 661 -37.40 -18.61 12.29
C ALA A 661 -37.79 -18.01 13.64
N ASP A 662 -38.82 -18.55 14.29
CA ASP A 662 -39.21 -18.13 15.63
C ASP A 662 -39.10 -19.32 16.59
N VAL A 663 -38.66 -19.09 17.83
CA VAL A 663 -38.76 -20.12 18.86
C VAL A 663 -40.22 -20.21 19.28
N THR A 664 -40.88 -21.34 19.01
CA THR A 664 -42.32 -21.53 19.22
C THR A 664 -42.70 -21.25 20.67
N GLY A 665 -43.71 -20.41 20.90
CA GLY A 665 -44.16 -20.02 22.23
C GLY A 665 -43.29 -18.96 22.92
N GLN A 666 -42.20 -18.51 22.28
CA GLN A 666 -41.38 -17.39 22.75
C GLN A 666 -41.48 -16.24 21.73
N HIS A 667 -41.52 -14.99 22.21
CA HIS A 667 -41.41 -13.81 21.33
C HIS A 667 -39.94 -13.58 20.89
N GLN A 668 -39.26 -14.64 20.46
CA GLN A 668 -37.87 -14.62 20.03
C GLN A 668 -37.77 -15.06 18.57
N SER A 669 -37.41 -14.10 17.71
CA SER A 669 -37.09 -14.34 16.30
C SER A 669 -35.59 -14.60 16.13
N LEU A 670 -35.25 -15.47 15.17
CA LEU A 670 -33.92 -15.96 14.83
C LEU A 670 -33.70 -15.80 13.33
N GLU A 671 -32.49 -15.43 12.91
CA GLU A 671 -32.04 -15.68 11.54
C GLU A 671 -31.31 -17.04 11.53
N ILE A 672 -31.67 -17.90 10.57
CA ILE A 672 -31.05 -19.23 10.41
C ILE A 672 -30.58 -19.42 8.97
N ILE A 673 -29.54 -20.22 8.78
CA ILE A 673 -29.06 -20.65 7.47
C ILE A 673 -29.23 -22.17 7.32
N GLY A 674 -29.85 -22.62 6.23
CA GLY A 674 -29.99 -24.05 5.95
C GLY A 674 -28.68 -24.64 5.43
N ILE A 675 -28.12 -25.62 6.13
CA ILE A 675 -26.90 -26.32 5.71
C ILE A 675 -27.26 -27.52 4.83
N LYS A 676 -28.26 -28.29 5.27
CA LYS A 676 -28.87 -29.40 4.55
C LYS A 676 -30.36 -29.42 4.88
N ASN A 677 -31.12 -30.26 4.18
CA ASN A 677 -32.58 -30.34 4.33
C ASN A 677 -33.08 -30.36 5.78
N ASN A 678 -32.41 -31.00 6.74
CA ASN A 678 -32.81 -31.03 8.16
C ASN A 678 -31.77 -30.46 9.13
N ILE A 679 -30.77 -29.72 8.64
CA ILE A 679 -29.67 -29.18 9.43
C ILE A 679 -29.59 -27.68 9.21
N ILE A 680 -29.63 -26.91 10.30
CA ILE A 680 -29.58 -25.45 10.25
C ILE A 680 -28.51 -24.91 11.21
N ASP A 681 -27.91 -23.78 10.85
CA ASP A 681 -27.10 -22.98 11.77
C ASP A 681 -27.89 -21.73 12.17
N VAL A 682 -27.82 -21.36 13.46
CA VAL A 682 -28.49 -20.17 14.01
C VAL A 682 -27.51 -19.00 14.01
N ILE A 683 -27.83 -17.97 13.23
CA ILE A 683 -27.00 -16.78 13.06
C ILE A 683 -27.03 -15.94 14.35
N GLY A 684 -25.86 -15.45 14.77
CA GLY A 684 -25.71 -14.65 15.99
C GLY A 684 -25.86 -15.45 17.30
N LYS A 685 -25.81 -16.79 17.22
CA LYS A 685 -25.76 -17.69 18.39
C LYS A 685 -24.55 -18.61 18.27
N LYS A 686 -23.71 -18.62 19.30
CA LYS A 686 -22.58 -19.55 19.42
C LYS A 686 -22.99 -20.85 20.07
N PHE A 687 -22.33 -21.94 19.69
CA PHE A 687 -22.50 -23.22 20.36
C PHE A 687 -21.95 -23.15 21.78
N GLU A 688 -22.77 -23.55 22.75
CA GLU A 688 -22.38 -23.65 24.16
C GLU A 688 -22.86 -25.00 24.69
N SER A 689 -21.92 -25.90 25.00
CA SER A 689 -22.24 -27.25 25.47
C SER A 689 -23.18 -27.26 26.68
N LYS A 690 -23.03 -26.30 27.59
CA LYS A 690 -23.88 -26.12 28.79
C LYS A 690 -25.33 -25.75 28.48
N LYS A 691 -25.62 -25.20 27.29
CA LYS A 691 -26.98 -24.79 26.87
C LYS A 691 -27.67 -25.83 25.97
N ARG A 692 -27.04 -26.98 25.72
CA ARG A 692 -27.55 -28.04 24.84
C ARG A 692 -28.95 -28.50 25.24
N GLU A 693 -29.14 -28.87 26.49
CA GLU A 693 -30.44 -29.34 27.02
C GLU A 693 -31.54 -28.30 26.86
N ASN A 694 -31.23 -27.01 27.08
CA ASN A 694 -32.20 -25.93 26.93
C ASN A 694 -32.75 -25.86 25.50
N TRP A 695 -31.90 -26.03 24.49
CA TRP A 695 -32.32 -26.03 23.08
C TRP A 695 -33.11 -27.28 22.69
N LEU A 696 -32.77 -28.46 23.23
CA LEU A 696 -33.50 -29.71 22.95
C LEU A 696 -34.96 -29.66 23.42
N THR A 697 -35.28 -28.83 24.41
CA THR A 697 -36.67 -28.63 24.87
C THR A 697 -37.47 -27.66 24.01
N GLN A 698 -36.85 -27.00 23.03
CA GLN A 698 -37.49 -25.98 22.20
C GLN A 698 -38.00 -26.55 20.86
N THR A 699 -39.01 -25.88 20.33
CA THR A 699 -39.51 -26.07 18.96
C THR A 699 -39.26 -24.77 18.20
N ILE A 700 -38.95 -24.87 16.91
CA ILE A 700 -38.75 -23.69 16.05
C ILE A 700 -39.79 -23.68 14.93
N THR A 701 -40.30 -22.50 14.61
CA THR A 701 -41.24 -22.26 13.52
C THR A 701 -40.49 -21.63 12.35
N ILE A 702 -40.46 -22.30 11.20
CA ILE A 702 -39.82 -21.81 9.97
C ILE A 702 -40.88 -21.72 8.87
N SER A 703 -41.09 -20.53 8.31
CA SER A 703 -42.10 -20.29 7.27
C SER A 703 -43.50 -20.81 7.65
N GLY A 704 -43.89 -20.61 8.92
CA GLY A 704 -45.20 -21.01 9.46
C GLY A 704 -45.36 -22.50 9.77
N LYS A 705 -44.30 -23.31 9.66
CA LYS A 705 -44.29 -24.72 10.05
C LYS A 705 -43.40 -24.93 11.27
N GLU A 706 -43.86 -25.71 12.24
CA GLU A 706 -43.08 -26.08 13.43
C GLU A 706 -42.13 -27.24 13.15
N TYR A 707 -40.97 -27.28 13.81
CA TYR A 707 -39.95 -28.32 13.72
C TYR A 707 -39.37 -28.57 15.13
N LYS A 708 -39.22 -29.84 15.50
CA LYS A 708 -38.61 -30.23 16.77
C LYS A 708 -37.11 -30.33 16.61
N ILE A 709 -36.36 -29.84 17.61
CA ILE A 709 -34.91 -29.96 17.65
C ILE A 709 -34.58 -31.37 18.18
N VAL A 710 -33.92 -32.18 17.36
CA VAL A 710 -33.52 -33.55 17.73
C VAL A 710 -32.09 -33.62 18.25
N ASP A 711 -31.23 -32.70 17.82
CA ASP A 711 -29.86 -32.59 18.32
C ASP A 711 -29.33 -31.17 18.19
N VAL A 712 -28.29 -30.88 18.97
CA VAL A 712 -27.58 -29.60 19.01
C VAL A 712 -26.10 -29.90 18.99
N VAL A 713 -25.41 -29.43 17.94
CA VAL A 713 -24.00 -29.72 17.69
C VAL A 713 -23.23 -28.45 17.34
N GLU A 714 -21.92 -28.58 17.22
CA GLU A 714 -21.07 -27.51 16.71
C GLU A 714 -21.34 -27.27 15.22
N GLY A 715 -21.61 -26.02 14.88
CA GLY A 715 -21.76 -25.55 13.51
C GLY A 715 -20.44 -25.09 12.91
N ASP A 716 -20.56 -24.32 11.83
CA ASP A 716 -19.38 -23.82 11.12
C ASP A 716 -18.63 -22.76 11.94
N SER A 717 -17.30 -22.70 11.74
CA SER A 717 -16.46 -21.64 12.29
C SER A 717 -16.75 -20.31 11.61
N TYR A 718 -16.69 -19.24 12.38
CA TYR A 718 -16.64 -17.88 11.85
C TYR A 718 -15.75 -16.98 12.71
N LYS A 719 -15.29 -15.90 12.08
CA LYS A 719 -14.54 -14.81 12.65
C LYS A 719 -15.51 -13.65 12.92
N PRO A 720 -15.53 -13.07 14.12
CA PRO A 720 -16.46 -12.01 14.51
C PRO A 720 -16.04 -10.63 13.95
N TYR A 721 -15.62 -10.59 12.69
CA TYR A 721 -15.30 -9.37 11.96
C TYR A 721 -15.51 -9.57 10.47
N ARG A 722 -15.53 -8.46 9.73
CA ARG A 722 -15.60 -8.49 8.28
C ARG A 722 -14.75 -7.43 7.62
N SER A 723 -13.82 -7.84 6.76
CA SER A 723 -13.15 -6.92 5.86
C SER A 723 -14.07 -6.54 4.69
N ILE A 724 -14.14 -5.24 4.43
CA ILE A 724 -14.97 -4.64 3.37
C ILE A 724 -14.10 -4.28 2.15
N ALA A 725 -12.97 -3.62 2.39
CA ALA A 725 -12.04 -3.16 1.35
C ALA A 725 -10.60 -3.39 1.79
N ILE A 726 -9.77 -3.84 0.85
CA ILE A 726 -8.31 -3.97 0.99
C ILE A 726 -7.71 -3.57 -0.35
N SER A 727 -7.19 -2.35 -0.42
CA SER A 727 -6.43 -1.78 -1.54
C SER A 727 -5.10 -1.22 -1.03
N PRO A 728 -4.17 -0.79 -1.90
CA PRO A 728 -2.88 -0.27 -1.45
C PRO A 728 -2.96 0.91 -0.48
N ASN A 729 -4.03 1.70 -0.57
CA ASN A 729 -4.18 2.94 0.16
C ASN A 729 -5.38 2.93 1.14
N LEU A 730 -6.19 1.86 1.17
CA LEU A 730 -7.40 1.79 2.00
C LEU A 730 -7.61 0.39 2.57
N PHE A 731 -7.82 0.34 3.88
CA PHE A 731 -8.34 -0.82 4.58
C PHE A 731 -9.62 -0.45 5.32
N MET A 732 -10.66 -1.26 5.16
CA MET A 732 -11.91 -1.07 5.88
C MET A 732 -12.40 -2.40 6.48
N ALA A 733 -12.76 -2.39 7.76
CA ALA A 733 -13.30 -3.56 8.43
C ALA A 733 -14.37 -3.21 9.47
N ILE A 734 -15.37 -4.08 9.60
CA ILE A 734 -16.35 -4.01 10.68
C ILE A 734 -15.89 -4.96 11.78
N VAL A 735 -15.78 -4.44 13.00
CA VAL A 735 -15.32 -5.14 14.20
C VAL A 735 -16.28 -4.88 15.38
N PRO A 736 -16.20 -5.64 16.48
CA PRO A 736 -16.93 -5.31 17.71
C PRO A 736 -16.50 -3.94 18.25
N ALA A 737 -17.45 -3.14 18.76
CA ALA A 737 -17.15 -1.77 19.19
C ALA A 737 -16.20 -1.74 20.40
N ASP A 738 -16.34 -2.66 21.33
CA ASP A 738 -15.50 -2.78 22.53
C ASP A 738 -14.04 -3.19 22.26
N ARG A 739 -13.76 -3.78 21.10
CA ARG A 739 -12.40 -4.13 20.59
C ARG A 739 -11.81 -3.07 19.64
N ALA A 740 -12.57 -2.06 19.25
CA ALA A 740 -12.18 -1.13 18.18
C ALA A 740 -10.82 -0.45 18.42
N LEU A 741 -10.57 0.06 19.63
CA LEU A 741 -9.30 0.75 19.95
C LEU A 741 -8.10 -0.19 19.97
N GLU A 742 -8.29 -1.44 20.39
CA GLU A 742 -7.22 -2.45 20.38
C GLU A 742 -6.88 -2.84 18.94
N VAL A 743 -7.89 -2.93 18.07
CA VAL A 743 -7.69 -3.10 16.62
C VAL A 743 -6.98 -1.89 16.01
N THR A 744 -7.41 -0.67 16.33
CA THR A 744 -6.76 0.56 15.85
C THR A 744 -5.30 0.61 16.28
N GLN A 745 -5.02 0.31 17.55
CA GLN A 745 -3.66 0.30 18.07
C GLN A 745 -2.80 -0.76 17.37
N HIS A 746 -3.32 -1.97 17.21
CA HIS A 746 -2.61 -3.04 16.49
C HIS A 746 -2.26 -2.65 15.05
N ILE A 747 -3.20 -2.02 14.33
CA ILE A 747 -2.93 -1.50 12.98
C ILE A 747 -1.83 -0.43 13.02
N TYR A 748 -1.85 0.45 14.02
CA TYR A 748 -0.83 1.49 14.15
C TYR A 748 0.54 0.93 14.52
N ASP A 749 0.61 -0.07 15.40
CA ASP A 749 1.86 -0.75 15.78
C ASP A 749 2.50 -1.42 14.56
N MET A 750 1.70 -2.12 13.74
CA MET A 750 2.19 -2.70 12.48
C MET A 750 2.67 -1.62 11.49
N TYR A 751 2.06 -0.43 11.49
CA TYR A 751 2.54 0.70 10.70
C TYR A 751 3.89 1.21 11.25
N LEU A 752 4.01 1.43 12.56
CA LEU A 752 5.24 1.92 13.18
C LEU A 752 6.41 0.95 12.98
N GLU A 753 6.15 -0.36 13.04
CA GLU A 753 7.14 -1.40 12.77
C GLU A 753 7.69 -1.29 11.33
N ARG A 754 6.80 -1.20 10.33
CA ARG A 754 7.18 -1.31 8.91
C ARG A 754 7.54 0.01 8.23
N PHE A 755 7.08 1.14 8.78
CA PHE A 755 7.19 2.47 8.19
C PHE A 755 7.74 3.51 9.17
N GLY A 756 8.09 3.12 10.41
CA GLY A 756 8.53 4.06 11.45
C GLY A 756 9.77 4.88 11.09
N LYS A 757 10.66 4.35 10.24
CA LYS A 757 11.82 5.10 9.73
C LYS A 757 11.43 6.30 8.84
N VAL A 758 10.22 6.33 8.29
CA VAL A 758 9.74 7.42 7.43
C VAL A 758 8.60 8.21 8.09
N ILE A 759 8.45 8.10 9.41
CA ILE A 759 7.43 8.85 10.15
C ILE A 759 7.58 10.36 9.92
N GLY A 760 6.46 11.06 9.75
CA GLY A 760 6.45 12.47 9.35
C GLY A 760 6.56 12.71 7.84
N ARG A 761 6.75 11.67 7.01
CA ARG A 761 6.76 11.74 5.53
C ARG A 761 5.69 10.87 4.86
N LEU A 762 5.29 9.74 5.49
CA LEU A 762 4.22 8.87 4.98
C LEU A 762 2.94 9.03 5.83
N PRO A 763 1.99 9.87 5.42
CA PRO A 763 0.76 10.09 6.19
C PRO A 763 -0.12 8.84 6.21
N PHE A 764 -0.54 8.45 7.40
CA PHE A 764 -1.40 7.31 7.68
C PHE A 764 -2.45 7.69 8.73
N SER A 765 -3.72 7.50 8.41
CA SER A 765 -4.82 7.91 9.29
C SER A 765 -5.79 6.77 9.54
N ILE A 766 -6.29 6.64 10.77
CA ILE A 766 -7.28 5.63 11.16
C ILE A 766 -8.50 6.30 11.76
N GLY A 767 -9.67 5.86 11.33
CA GLY A 767 -10.95 6.37 11.77
C GLY A 767 -11.88 5.29 12.28
N ASN A 768 -12.55 5.53 13.41
CA ASN A 768 -13.49 4.60 14.03
C ASN A 768 -14.91 5.15 14.00
N ILE A 769 -15.77 4.53 13.19
CA ILE A 769 -17.19 4.90 13.11
C ILE A 769 -18.00 3.89 13.91
N PHE A 770 -18.43 4.27 15.11
CA PHE A 770 -19.24 3.44 15.97
C PHE A 770 -20.71 3.52 15.56
N PHE A 771 -21.44 2.42 15.69
CA PHE A 771 -22.86 2.37 15.37
C PHE A 771 -23.58 1.23 16.10
N LYS A 772 -24.88 1.40 16.31
CA LYS A 772 -25.76 0.33 16.80
C LYS A 772 -26.08 -0.65 15.68
N LYS A 773 -26.36 -1.91 16.02
CA LYS A 773 -26.62 -2.98 15.04
C LYS A 773 -27.73 -2.71 14.02
N ASP A 774 -28.68 -1.84 14.36
CA ASP A 774 -29.82 -1.44 13.52
C ASP A 774 -29.51 -0.26 12.59
N MET A 775 -28.35 0.38 12.74
CA MET A 775 -27.91 1.46 11.87
C MET A 775 -27.75 0.95 10.42
N PRO A 776 -28.44 1.55 9.43
CA PRO A 776 -28.33 1.10 8.05
C PRO A 776 -26.90 1.24 7.50
N MET A 777 -26.40 0.20 6.83
CA MET A 777 -25.01 0.18 6.38
C MET A 777 -24.66 1.27 5.35
N PHE A 778 -25.63 1.76 4.58
CA PHE A 778 -25.39 2.88 3.66
C PHE A 778 -25.04 4.19 4.40
N VAL A 779 -25.55 4.37 5.63
CA VAL A 779 -25.19 5.51 6.49
C VAL A 779 -23.77 5.34 6.99
N VAL A 780 -23.41 4.14 7.45
CA VAL A 780 -22.05 3.80 7.91
C VAL A 780 -21.01 4.01 6.80
N LEU A 781 -21.30 3.58 5.57
CA LEU A 781 -20.42 3.77 4.42
C LEU A 781 -20.35 5.22 3.91
N ASP A 782 -21.44 5.99 3.98
CA ASP A 782 -21.39 7.45 3.69
C ASP A 782 -20.51 8.17 4.70
N SER A 783 -20.63 7.83 5.99
CA SER A 783 -19.75 8.31 7.06
C SER A 783 -18.29 8.00 6.78
N ALA A 784 -17.98 6.77 6.35
CA ALA A 784 -16.62 6.38 5.99
C ALA A 784 -16.10 7.15 4.78
N LYS A 785 -16.93 7.35 3.74
CA LYS A 785 -16.56 8.15 2.56
C LYS A 785 -16.16 9.58 2.96
N ARG A 786 -16.89 10.21 3.88
CA ARG A 786 -16.59 11.55 4.40
C ARG A 786 -15.30 11.58 5.21
N MET A 787 -15.09 10.56 6.04
CA MET A 787 -13.87 10.40 6.82
C MET A 787 -12.63 10.22 5.93
N ILE A 788 -12.72 9.38 4.90
CA ILE A 788 -11.68 9.21 3.87
C ILE A 788 -11.39 10.54 3.19
N ALA A 789 -12.42 11.29 2.78
CA ALA A 789 -12.23 12.59 2.14
C ALA A 789 -11.51 13.61 3.06
N ASN A 790 -11.79 13.59 4.37
CA ASN A 790 -11.05 14.40 5.34
C ASN A 790 -9.56 13.99 5.40
N PHE A 791 -9.27 12.68 5.47
CA PHE A 791 -7.90 12.16 5.51
C PHE A 791 -7.13 12.44 4.21
N ASP A 792 -7.76 12.26 3.04
CA ASP A 792 -7.16 12.59 1.75
C ASP A 792 -6.76 14.07 1.71
N ARG A 793 -7.62 14.98 2.19
CA ARG A 793 -7.28 16.40 2.29
C ARG A 793 -6.10 16.64 3.22
N LEU A 794 -6.11 16.04 4.42
CA LEU A 794 -5.06 16.21 5.42
C LEU A 794 -3.69 15.63 5.00
N SER A 795 -3.67 14.69 4.05
CA SER A 795 -2.43 14.10 3.52
C SER A 795 -1.75 14.92 2.42
N LYS A 796 -2.40 15.97 1.90
CA LYS A 796 -1.84 16.80 0.82
C LYS A 796 -0.67 17.66 1.29
N SER A 797 0.18 18.06 0.35
CA SER A 797 1.35 18.91 0.63
C SER A 797 1.02 20.27 1.25
N ASP A 798 -0.13 20.84 0.92
CA ASP A 798 -0.63 22.10 1.50
C ASP A 798 -1.05 21.96 2.97
N SER A 799 -1.17 20.72 3.47
CA SER A 799 -1.63 20.39 4.81
C SER A 799 -0.49 20.07 5.78
N VAL A 800 0.76 20.10 5.31
CA VAL A 800 1.97 19.91 6.13
C VAL A 800 1.97 20.87 7.32
N LYS A 801 2.31 20.37 8.50
CA LYS A 801 2.36 21.13 9.75
C LYS A 801 3.78 21.27 10.26
N THR A 802 4.06 22.41 10.87
CA THR A 802 5.36 22.69 11.50
C THR A 802 5.24 22.45 13.01
N PHE A 803 6.16 21.66 13.54
CA PHE A 803 6.31 21.38 14.97
C PHE A 803 7.72 21.76 15.41
N LYS A 804 7.87 22.19 16.66
CA LYS A 804 9.15 22.60 17.24
C LYS A 804 9.72 21.50 18.14
N ALA A 805 11.01 21.19 18.01
CA ALA A 805 11.69 20.27 18.92
C ALA A 805 11.86 20.90 20.32
N LYS A 806 11.23 20.29 21.34
CA LYS A 806 11.24 20.79 22.73
C LYS A 806 12.61 20.66 23.40
N GLN A 807 13.36 19.65 22.99
CA GLN A 807 14.63 19.25 23.56
C GLN A 807 15.51 18.63 22.48
N ASP A 808 16.79 18.45 22.78
CA ASP A 808 17.64 17.63 21.93
C ASP A 808 17.13 16.19 21.92
N ARG A 809 17.32 15.54 20.78
CA ARG A 809 17.05 14.11 20.58
C ARG A 809 17.73 13.25 21.64
N VAL A 810 17.07 12.16 22.02
CA VAL A 810 17.57 11.18 22.99
C VAL A 810 17.69 9.82 22.31
N GLU A 811 18.88 9.22 22.34
CA GLU A 811 19.08 7.86 21.84
C GLU A 811 18.42 6.84 22.79
N THR A 812 17.76 5.83 22.24
CA THR A 812 17.00 4.83 23.01
C THR A 812 17.09 3.48 22.28
N GLY A 813 18.13 2.71 22.59
CA GLY A 813 18.38 1.41 21.95
C GLY A 813 18.54 1.55 20.43
N ASN A 814 17.67 0.89 19.67
CA ASN A 814 17.66 0.93 18.21
C ASN A 814 16.94 2.15 17.60
N SER A 815 16.50 3.09 18.44
CA SER A 815 15.62 4.19 18.05
C SER A 815 16.12 5.52 18.61
N ILE A 816 15.66 6.61 18.00
CA ILE A 816 15.88 7.98 18.46
C ILE A 816 14.54 8.58 18.85
N ARG A 817 14.51 9.13 20.07
CA ARG A 817 13.35 9.80 20.63
C ARG A 817 13.39 11.31 20.35
N ILE A 818 12.34 11.84 19.75
CA ILE A 818 12.19 13.27 19.44
C ILE A 818 10.85 13.77 19.98
N LYS A 819 10.92 14.72 20.93
CA LYS A 819 9.73 15.38 21.49
C LYS A 819 9.44 16.68 20.75
N LEU A 820 8.25 16.77 20.21
CA LEU A 820 7.81 17.87 19.36
C LEU A 820 6.60 18.57 20.00
N GLU A 821 6.57 19.90 19.96
CA GLU A 821 5.43 20.72 20.35
C GLU A 821 4.93 21.56 19.18
N GLY A 822 3.62 21.68 19.03
CA GLY A 822 3.00 22.45 17.97
C GLY A 822 1.55 22.77 18.29
N GLU A 823 0.83 23.27 17.29
CA GLU A 823 -0.59 23.60 17.42
C GLU A 823 -1.40 23.06 16.25
N LEU A 824 -2.61 22.59 16.54
CA LEU A 824 -3.61 22.21 15.53
C LEU A 824 -4.90 22.97 15.81
N GLY A 825 -5.25 23.91 14.93
CA GLY A 825 -6.45 24.75 15.10
C GLY A 825 -6.40 25.62 16.36
N GLY A 826 -5.22 26.15 16.72
CA GLY A 826 -5.02 26.95 17.94
C GLY A 826 -4.96 26.14 19.24
N LEU A 827 -5.02 24.81 19.15
CA LEU A 827 -4.91 23.92 20.30
C LEU A 827 -3.50 23.31 20.35
N GLY A 828 -2.78 23.56 21.44
CA GLY A 828 -1.46 22.99 21.70
C GLY A 828 -1.47 21.45 21.67
N ARG A 829 -0.40 20.87 21.10
CA ARG A 829 -0.20 19.44 20.90
C ARG A 829 1.27 19.11 21.11
N ASP A 830 1.54 18.21 22.05
CA ASP A 830 2.84 17.56 22.18
C ASP A 830 2.81 16.13 21.61
N ILE A 831 3.85 15.72 20.90
CA ILE A 831 4.03 14.35 20.42
C ILE A 831 5.45 13.85 20.71
N ASP A 832 5.56 12.56 20.99
CA ASP A 832 6.82 11.89 21.26
C ASP A 832 7.07 10.83 20.18
N PHE A 833 7.94 11.13 19.22
CA PHE A 833 8.32 10.17 18.18
C PHE A 833 9.45 9.28 18.66
N LEU A 834 9.26 7.97 18.51
CA LEU A 834 10.31 6.97 18.64
C LEU A 834 10.63 6.45 17.25
N ILE A 835 11.69 6.98 16.64
CA ILE A 835 12.06 6.72 15.24
C ILE A 835 13.13 5.63 15.20
N PRO A 836 12.88 4.45 14.60
CA PRO A 836 13.93 3.46 14.38
C PRO A 836 15.06 4.06 13.52
N CYS A 837 16.32 3.84 13.91
CA CYS A 837 17.47 4.47 13.26
C CYS A 837 18.63 3.51 12.98
N LYS A 838 18.42 2.21 13.16
CA LYS A 838 19.43 1.17 12.96
C LYS A 838 19.09 0.26 11.77
N LEU A 839 20.14 -0.32 11.19
CA LEU A 839 20.07 -1.38 10.18
C LEU A 839 19.81 -2.75 10.84
N GLY A 840 19.43 -3.76 10.07
CA GLY A 840 18.98 -5.08 10.56
C GLY A 840 20.08 -5.96 11.18
N ASP A 841 21.35 -5.64 10.90
CA ASP A 841 22.55 -6.23 11.49
C ASP A 841 22.87 -5.69 12.89
N TRP A 842 22.19 -4.63 13.33
CA TRP A 842 22.37 -4.07 14.66
C TRP A 842 22.02 -5.08 15.76
N LYS A 843 22.88 -5.14 16.78
CA LYS A 843 22.69 -5.94 17.98
C LYS A 843 22.67 -5.03 19.19
N GLU A 844 21.92 -5.40 20.22
CA GLU A 844 21.88 -4.64 21.46
C GLU A 844 23.29 -4.50 22.07
N GLY A 845 23.70 -3.25 22.34
CA GLY A 845 25.06 -2.91 22.78
C GLY A 845 26.08 -2.66 21.65
N ASP A 846 25.69 -2.79 20.38
CA ASP A 846 26.53 -2.45 19.22
C ASP A 846 26.27 -1.01 18.75
N ASP A 847 26.93 -0.04 19.40
CA ASP A 847 26.75 1.39 19.13
C ASP A 847 27.65 1.92 17.99
N LYS A 848 28.17 1.04 17.13
CA LYS A 848 28.97 1.46 15.99
C LYS A 848 28.14 2.30 15.01
N VAL A 849 28.83 3.26 14.39
CA VAL A 849 28.25 4.21 13.43
C VAL A 849 27.84 3.53 12.13
N ASP A 850 28.50 2.44 11.74
CA ASP A 850 28.20 1.66 10.54
C ASP A 850 26.82 0.96 10.60
N ASN A 851 26.32 0.67 11.80
CA ASN A 851 24.99 0.09 12.02
C ASN A 851 23.85 1.13 12.01
N ASN A 852 24.15 2.43 11.89
CA ASN A 852 23.12 3.46 11.75
C ASN A 852 22.55 3.45 10.33
N ASP A 853 21.23 3.51 10.22
CA ASP A 853 20.57 3.68 8.93
C ASP A 853 20.60 5.15 8.54
N PHE A 854 21.51 5.53 7.63
CA PHE A 854 21.57 6.87 7.05
C PHE A 854 20.87 6.98 5.70
N TYR A 855 20.02 6.02 5.32
CA TYR A 855 19.30 6.05 4.05
C TYR A 855 17.86 6.54 4.23
N HIS A 856 17.24 6.22 5.37
CA HIS A 856 15.80 6.41 5.58
C HIS A 856 15.40 7.49 6.60
N PRO A 857 15.89 7.52 7.86
CA PRO A 857 15.25 8.26 8.94
C PRO A 857 15.63 9.75 9.00
N TYR A 858 15.23 10.45 7.93
CA TYR A 858 15.34 11.90 7.77
C TYR A 858 14.01 12.59 8.05
N LEU A 859 14.11 13.75 8.70
CA LEU A 859 13.01 14.67 8.94
C LEU A 859 13.23 15.96 8.13
N MET A 860 12.13 16.53 7.64
CA MET A 860 12.14 17.81 6.93
C MET A 860 12.15 18.94 7.95
N ILE A 861 13.01 19.94 7.76
CA ILE A 861 13.14 21.08 8.66
C ILE A 861 13.04 22.41 7.90
N ASP A 862 12.73 23.47 8.64
CA ASP A 862 12.91 24.84 8.16
C ASP A 862 14.36 25.30 8.32
N GLY A 863 14.91 25.88 7.25
CA GLY A 863 16.25 26.44 7.22
C GLY A 863 17.30 25.55 6.54
N GLU A 864 18.54 26.01 6.64
CA GLU A 864 19.71 25.44 5.95
C GLU A 864 20.88 25.29 6.93
N PRO A 865 20.82 24.34 7.88
CA PRO A 865 21.91 24.13 8.82
C PRO A 865 23.07 23.40 8.15
N MET A 866 23.79 24.11 7.27
CA MET A 866 24.91 23.58 6.48
C MET A 866 26.07 23.05 7.35
N ASP A 867 26.11 23.43 8.63
CA ASP A 867 27.04 22.90 9.62
C ASP A 867 26.76 21.44 10.01
N ARG A 868 25.54 20.94 9.75
CA ARG A 868 25.14 19.58 10.09
C ARG A 868 25.59 18.61 9.00
N LYS A 869 26.34 17.59 9.42
CA LYS A 869 26.88 16.55 8.55
C LYS A 869 25.81 15.89 7.66
N THR A 870 24.65 15.59 8.22
CA THR A 870 23.56 14.88 7.51
C THR A 870 22.56 15.82 6.84
N PHE A 871 22.88 17.10 6.70
CA PHE A 871 22.01 18.04 6.00
C PHE A 871 22.05 17.81 4.50
N PHE A 872 20.90 17.88 3.86
CA PHE A 872 20.78 17.96 2.40
C PHE A 872 19.67 18.93 2.01
N GLU A 873 19.97 19.75 1.01
CA GLU A 873 18.95 20.47 0.27
C GLU A 873 18.11 19.48 -0.54
N THR A 874 16.81 19.68 -0.55
CA THR A 874 15.87 18.81 -1.27
C THR A 874 15.35 19.47 -2.55
N MET A 875 14.68 18.70 -3.40
CA MET A 875 13.90 19.27 -4.50
C MET A 875 12.91 20.34 -3.97
N PRO A 876 12.72 21.50 -4.62
CA PRO A 876 11.87 22.60 -4.11
C PRO A 876 10.39 22.26 -3.90
N ARG A 877 9.94 21.10 -4.39
CA ARG A 877 8.58 20.63 -4.12
C ARG A 877 8.45 20.06 -2.71
N LEU A 878 9.53 19.52 -2.14
CA LEU A 878 9.50 19.00 -0.77
C LEU A 878 9.25 20.15 0.22
N PRO A 879 8.47 19.93 1.29
CA PRO A 879 8.11 20.99 2.22
C PRO A 879 9.31 21.72 2.84
N GLY A 880 10.45 21.05 3.00
CA GLY A 880 11.67 21.64 3.54
C GLY A 880 12.87 20.72 3.32
N ASN A 881 14.06 21.24 3.61
CA ASN A 881 15.31 20.50 3.54
C ASN A 881 15.37 19.39 4.59
N VAL A 882 16.25 18.41 4.41
CA VAL A 882 16.26 17.22 5.28
C VAL A 882 17.50 17.15 6.14
N VAL A 883 17.31 16.64 7.37
CA VAL A 883 18.36 16.29 8.31
C VAL A 883 18.01 14.94 8.93
N HIS A 884 19.00 14.07 9.08
CA HIS A 884 18.82 12.79 9.75
C HIS A 884 18.37 12.99 11.21
N CYS A 885 17.48 12.12 11.70
CA CYS A 885 16.89 12.23 13.04
C CYS A 885 17.92 12.36 14.18
N SER A 886 19.13 11.80 14.02
CA SER A 886 20.24 11.91 15.00
C SER A 886 20.82 13.32 15.15
N GLN A 887 20.57 14.21 14.19
CA GLN A 887 21.08 15.58 14.18
C GLN A 887 20.00 16.65 14.38
N ILE A 888 18.80 16.26 14.80
CA ILE A 888 17.73 17.18 15.20
C ILE A 888 18.04 17.76 16.58
N LYS A 889 18.07 19.09 16.69
CA LYS A 889 18.41 19.83 17.90
C LYS A 889 17.19 20.53 18.49
N LYS A 890 17.28 20.90 19.77
CA LYS A 890 16.29 21.75 20.42
C LYS A 890 16.06 23.03 19.61
N ASN A 891 14.79 23.42 19.49
CA ASN A 891 14.30 24.56 18.71
C ASN A 891 14.30 24.40 17.18
N ASP A 892 14.66 23.23 16.65
CA ASP A 892 14.42 22.96 15.23
C ASP A 892 12.92 22.96 14.94
N TYR A 893 12.54 23.53 13.79
CA TYR A 893 11.19 23.50 13.27
C TYR A 893 11.11 22.39 12.22
N VAL A 894 10.36 21.34 12.53
CA VAL A 894 10.19 20.13 11.73
C VAL A 894 8.86 20.20 10.98
N LYS A 895 8.89 19.98 9.68
CA LYS A 895 7.73 19.91 8.80
C LYS A 895 7.27 18.46 8.65
N LEU A 896 5.99 18.21 8.97
CA LEU A 896 5.44 16.87 9.08
C LEU A 896 4.18 16.69 8.23
N TYR A 897 4.16 15.60 7.48
CA TYR A 897 2.93 14.91 7.10
C TYR A 897 2.47 14.10 8.30
N LEU A 898 1.40 14.53 8.94
CA LEU A 898 0.92 13.98 10.20
C LEU A 898 0.05 12.73 9.99
N ASN A 899 0.04 11.88 11.01
CA ASN A 899 -0.87 10.75 11.14
C ASN A 899 -2.07 11.16 12.00
N TYR A 900 -3.28 10.80 11.59
CA TYR A 900 -4.51 11.24 12.28
C TYR A 900 -5.35 10.07 12.81
N TYR A 901 -5.94 10.28 13.98
CA TYR A 901 -7.00 9.45 14.55
C TYR A 901 -8.31 10.23 14.61
N ASP A 902 -9.41 9.64 14.16
CA ASP A 902 -10.75 10.23 14.31
C ASP A 902 -11.77 9.18 14.77
N PHE A 903 -12.85 9.64 15.40
CA PHE A 903 -13.98 8.78 15.70
C PHE A 903 -15.30 9.53 15.71
N GLU A 904 -16.37 8.81 15.38
CA GLU A 904 -17.74 9.31 15.45
C GLU A 904 -18.71 8.21 15.88
N PHE A 905 -19.76 8.55 16.63
CA PHE A 905 -20.83 7.61 16.97
C PHE A 905 -22.11 7.96 16.22
N LEU A 906 -22.57 7.03 15.39
CA LEU A 906 -23.82 7.14 14.66
C LEU A 906 -24.97 6.66 15.55
N ASP A 907 -25.39 7.51 16.49
CA ASP A 907 -26.62 7.32 17.28
C ASP A 907 -27.88 7.71 16.48
N ALA A 908 -27.72 8.50 15.42
CA ALA A 908 -28.75 8.93 14.49
C ALA A 908 -28.18 9.08 13.07
N ASN A 909 -29.05 8.97 12.05
CA ASN A 909 -28.65 9.10 10.65
C ASN A 909 -27.96 10.43 10.33
N SER A 910 -28.35 11.53 10.99
CA SER A 910 -27.80 12.87 10.77
C SER A 910 -26.33 13.01 11.18
N ARG A 911 -25.84 12.18 12.11
CA ARG A 911 -24.44 12.23 12.60
C ARG A 911 -23.38 12.06 11.53
N ARG A 912 -23.72 11.42 10.40
CA ARG A 912 -22.80 11.31 9.26
C ARG A 912 -22.31 12.67 8.75
N TYR A 913 -23.12 13.73 8.91
CA TYR A 913 -22.76 15.08 8.47
C TYR A 913 -21.78 15.77 9.41
N ASP A 914 -21.70 15.34 10.67
CA ASP A 914 -20.74 15.85 11.65
C ASP A 914 -19.30 15.47 11.25
N ILE A 915 -19.12 14.45 10.41
CA ILE A 915 -17.83 13.96 9.85
C ILE A 915 -17.34 14.85 8.71
N THR A 916 -17.36 16.16 8.91
CA THR A 916 -16.83 17.13 7.93
C THR A 916 -15.87 18.05 8.65
N ALA A 917 -14.62 18.09 8.20
CA ALA A 917 -13.63 19.01 8.75
C ALA A 917 -13.73 20.39 8.08
N ASN A 918 -13.54 21.46 8.86
CA ASN A 918 -13.51 22.85 8.40
C ASN A 918 -12.25 23.15 7.56
N ASP A 919 -12.11 24.38 7.05
CA ASP A 919 -10.97 24.75 6.20
C ASP A 919 -9.61 24.57 6.89
N ALA A 920 -9.54 24.70 8.22
CA ALA A 920 -8.34 24.45 9.02
C ALA A 920 -8.04 22.95 9.24
N GLY A 921 -8.81 22.04 8.64
CA GLY A 921 -8.63 20.61 8.81
C GLY A 921 -9.17 20.06 10.12
N ARG A 922 -10.05 20.81 10.82
CA ARG A 922 -10.54 20.45 12.16
C ARG A 922 -12.02 20.12 12.16
N ARG A 923 -12.40 19.13 12.97
CA ARG A 923 -13.76 18.67 13.24
C ARG A 923 -14.16 19.07 14.65
N LYS A 924 -15.45 19.40 14.78
CA LYS A 924 -16.08 19.74 16.05
C LYS A 924 -16.14 18.50 16.97
N SER A 925 -15.95 18.71 18.26
CA SER A 925 -16.24 17.69 19.27
C SER A 925 -17.74 17.41 19.38
N THR A 926 -18.08 16.18 19.73
CA THR A 926 -19.45 15.79 20.04
C THR A 926 -19.89 16.21 21.45
N VAL A 927 -18.93 16.64 22.29
CA VAL A 927 -19.15 16.92 23.72
C VAL A 927 -19.46 18.40 23.95
N ALA A 928 -18.69 19.32 23.34
CA ALA A 928 -18.96 20.76 23.41
C ALA A 928 -18.44 21.50 22.17
N ASP A 929 -18.59 22.83 22.17
CA ASP A 929 -18.24 23.70 21.03
C ASP A 929 -16.73 24.03 21.01
N TYR A 930 -15.93 23.04 20.61
CA TYR A 930 -14.50 23.17 20.31
C TYR A 930 -14.07 22.19 19.20
N HIS A 931 -12.94 22.44 18.55
CA HIS A 931 -12.46 21.71 17.36
C HIS A 931 -11.24 20.82 17.63
N SER A 932 -11.40 19.85 18.54
CA SER A 932 -10.36 18.92 18.98
C SER A 932 -10.05 17.78 17.99
N LYS A 933 -10.98 17.47 17.08
CA LYS A 933 -10.86 16.38 16.10
C LYS A 933 -10.29 16.87 14.76
N PRO A 934 -9.71 16.00 13.93
CA PRO A 934 -9.13 14.71 14.32
C PRO A 934 -7.94 14.90 15.27
N TYR A 935 -7.63 13.88 16.05
CA TYR A 935 -6.43 13.80 16.90
C TYR A 935 -5.23 13.36 16.08
N LEU A 936 -4.03 13.50 16.61
CA LEU A 936 -2.86 12.82 16.04
C LEU A 936 -2.94 11.33 16.40
N LEU A 937 -2.52 10.46 15.48
CA LEU A 937 -2.58 9.02 15.70
C LEU A 937 -1.65 8.60 16.87
N ASP A 938 -0.52 9.28 17.04
CA ASP A 938 0.38 9.15 18.20
C ASP A 938 -0.31 9.45 19.54
N GLU A 939 -1.35 10.31 19.55
CA GLU A 939 -2.08 10.59 20.78
C GLU A 939 -2.98 9.43 21.21
N LEU A 940 -3.24 8.45 20.34
CA LEU A 940 -4.07 7.29 20.68
C LEU A 940 -3.46 6.49 21.83
N ASN A 941 -2.23 6.00 21.69
CA ASN A 941 -1.54 5.30 22.78
C ASN A 941 -0.98 6.26 23.82
N GLN A 942 -0.36 7.37 23.40
CA GLN A 942 0.35 8.28 24.32
C GLN A 942 -0.60 9.02 25.29
N LYS A 943 -1.84 9.29 24.85
CA LYS A 943 -2.80 10.11 25.62
C LYS A 943 -4.13 9.40 25.85
N ILE A 944 -4.86 9.04 24.81
CA ILE A 944 -6.25 8.55 24.91
C ILE A 944 -6.33 7.24 25.69
N MET A 945 -5.59 6.21 25.25
CA MET A 945 -5.56 4.90 25.91
C MET A 945 -4.81 4.95 27.23
N PHE A 946 -3.70 5.69 27.30
CA PHE A 946 -2.91 5.83 28.53
C PHE A 946 -3.70 6.52 29.65
N LEU A 947 -4.41 7.61 29.36
CA LEU A 947 -5.30 8.30 30.30
C LEU A 947 -6.40 7.38 30.81
N TRP A 948 -7.10 6.66 29.92
CA TRP A 948 -8.14 5.71 30.33
C TRP A 948 -7.58 4.58 31.19
N CYS A 949 -6.43 4.00 30.81
CA CYS A 949 -5.76 2.96 31.60
C CYS A 949 -5.40 3.46 33.00
N GLY A 950 -4.86 4.68 33.11
CA GLY A 950 -4.54 5.32 34.38
C GLY A 950 -5.76 5.58 35.25
N LEU A 951 -6.90 5.96 34.66
CA LEU A 951 -8.18 6.10 35.38
C LEU A 951 -8.69 4.74 35.87
N GLN A 952 -8.73 3.75 34.99
CA GLN A 952 -9.23 2.41 35.29
C GLN A 952 -8.41 1.69 36.38
N LYS A 953 -7.09 1.91 36.42
CA LYS A 953 -6.20 1.37 37.47
C LYS A 953 -6.18 2.22 38.75
N GLY A 954 -6.88 3.35 38.79
CA GLY A 954 -6.87 4.27 39.93
C GLY A 954 -5.56 5.05 40.13
N TYR A 955 -4.66 5.06 39.12
CA TYR A 955 -3.39 5.78 39.17
C TYR A 955 -3.56 7.28 38.98
N VAL A 956 -4.55 7.69 38.18
CA VAL A 956 -4.79 9.11 37.87
C VAL A 956 -5.63 9.78 38.94
N LEU A 957 -6.70 9.13 39.38
CA LEU A 957 -7.63 9.63 40.38
C LEU A 957 -7.97 8.47 41.34
N PRO A 958 -7.20 8.30 42.42
CA PRO A 958 -7.50 7.32 43.46
C PRO A 958 -8.91 7.58 44.03
N ASP A 959 -9.70 6.53 44.27
CA ASP A 959 -11.08 6.60 44.80
C ASP A 959 -12.14 7.29 43.90
N MET A 960 -11.82 7.48 42.62
CA MET A 960 -12.77 7.96 41.63
C MET A 960 -13.75 6.85 41.24
N THR A 961 -15.04 7.13 41.40
CA THR A 961 -16.15 6.28 40.92
C THR A 961 -16.70 6.86 39.63
N ASP A 962 -17.30 6.03 38.77
CA ASP A 962 -18.01 6.48 37.55
C ASP A 962 -18.98 7.65 37.83
N THR A 963 -19.75 7.58 38.93
CA THR A 963 -20.73 8.62 39.29
C THR A 963 -20.07 9.95 39.61
N LYS A 964 -19.01 9.95 40.44
CA LYS A 964 -18.23 11.16 40.75
C LYS A 964 -17.64 11.78 39.48
N LEU A 965 -17.03 10.98 38.62
CA LEU A 965 -16.42 11.48 37.39
C LEU A 965 -17.47 12.10 36.46
N ARG A 966 -18.63 11.44 36.27
CA ARG A 966 -19.74 11.99 35.47
C ARG A 966 -20.28 13.30 36.04
N ASN A 967 -20.40 13.41 37.37
CA ASN A 967 -20.84 14.65 38.02
C ASN A 967 -19.83 15.80 37.77
N MET A 968 -18.53 15.51 37.84
CA MET A 968 -17.48 16.49 37.57
C MET A 968 -17.48 16.93 36.10
N LEU A 969 -17.55 15.97 35.17
CA LEU A 969 -17.67 16.25 33.74
C LEU A 969 -18.89 17.12 33.44
N SER A 970 -20.05 16.79 34.02
CA SER A 970 -21.27 17.59 33.88
C SER A 970 -21.06 19.02 34.38
N LEU A 971 -20.48 19.20 35.57
CA LEU A 971 -20.18 20.53 36.11
C LEU A 971 -19.29 21.34 35.17
N TRP A 972 -18.19 20.74 34.71
CA TRP A 972 -17.22 21.42 33.86
C TRP A 972 -17.81 21.79 32.50
N LEU A 973 -18.58 20.91 31.88
CA LEU A 973 -19.21 21.16 30.58
C LEU A 973 -20.36 22.17 30.69
N THR A 974 -21.15 22.12 31.76
CA THR A 974 -22.18 23.15 32.02
C THR A 974 -21.53 24.52 32.17
N LYS A 975 -20.43 24.64 32.96
CA LYS A 975 -19.73 25.92 33.12
C LYS A 975 -19.00 26.37 31.86
N TYR A 976 -18.47 25.43 31.06
CA TYR A 976 -17.91 25.72 29.74
C TYR A 976 -18.93 26.44 28.86
N GLN A 977 -20.17 25.93 28.81
CA GLN A 977 -21.25 26.50 28.01
C GLN A 977 -21.79 27.82 28.60
N GLU A 978 -22.10 27.86 29.90
CA GLU A 978 -22.64 29.05 30.58
C GLU A 978 -21.69 30.25 30.50
N TRP A 979 -20.38 30.01 30.63
CA TRP A 979 -19.36 31.06 30.58
C TRP A 979 -18.85 31.35 29.17
N GLN A 980 -19.43 30.69 28.14
CA GLN A 980 -19.08 30.88 26.74
C GLN A 980 -17.57 30.71 26.48
N VAL A 981 -17.00 29.66 27.05
CA VAL A 981 -15.57 29.36 26.93
C VAL A 981 -15.25 28.93 25.50
N ILE A 982 -14.11 29.38 24.98
CA ILE A 982 -13.56 29.00 23.68
C ILE A 982 -12.16 28.42 23.93
N LEU A 983 -11.98 27.09 23.77
CA LEU A 983 -10.70 26.42 24.06
C LEU A 983 -9.53 26.95 23.21
N GLU A 984 -9.82 27.33 21.97
CA GLU A 984 -8.86 27.89 21.02
C GLU A 984 -8.37 29.30 21.42
N GLN A 985 -9.05 29.96 22.38
CA GLN A 985 -8.73 31.32 22.84
C GLN A 985 -8.33 31.36 24.31
N LYS A 986 -7.12 30.83 24.59
CA LYS A 986 -6.60 30.65 25.96
C LYS A 986 -6.45 31.95 26.77
N ASN A 987 -6.37 33.11 26.13
CA ASN A 987 -6.15 34.39 26.82
C ASN A 987 -7.43 35.05 27.34
N THR A 988 -8.60 34.45 27.11
CA THR A 988 -9.87 35.03 27.56
C THR A 988 -10.10 34.83 29.07
N PRO A 989 -10.68 35.81 29.78
CA PRO A 989 -11.02 35.65 31.20
C PRO A 989 -11.91 34.44 31.48
N ALA A 990 -12.87 34.17 30.57
CA ALA A 990 -13.76 33.02 30.65
C ALA A 990 -12.99 31.69 30.63
N TYR A 991 -12.05 31.52 29.69
CA TYR A 991 -11.19 30.34 29.64
C TYR A 991 -10.36 30.17 30.91
N GLN A 992 -9.70 31.24 31.36
CA GLN A 992 -8.85 31.18 32.56
C GLN A 992 -9.65 30.84 33.82
N GLN A 993 -10.84 31.40 33.97
CA GLN A 993 -11.74 31.11 35.08
C GLN A 993 -12.25 29.66 35.03
N TRP A 994 -12.63 29.18 33.85
CA TRP A 994 -13.05 27.80 33.64
C TRP A 994 -11.93 26.79 33.92
N LEU A 995 -10.74 27.03 33.37
CA LEU A 995 -9.59 26.17 33.62
C LEU A 995 -9.26 26.13 35.12
N THR A 996 -9.27 27.27 35.81
CA THR A 996 -9.06 27.34 37.26
C THR A 996 -10.09 26.51 38.04
N LEU A 997 -11.37 26.54 37.65
CA LEU A 997 -12.41 25.69 38.24
C LEU A 997 -12.10 24.20 38.05
N VAL A 998 -11.77 23.81 36.82
CA VAL A 998 -11.44 22.42 36.48
C VAL A 998 -10.25 21.97 37.31
N GLU A 999 -9.14 22.73 37.28
CA GLU A 999 -7.94 22.40 38.06
C GLU A 999 -8.24 22.29 39.55
N ALA A 1000 -8.93 23.25 40.15
CA ALA A 1000 -9.26 23.23 41.58
C ALA A 1000 -10.10 22.00 41.97
N SER A 1001 -10.89 21.46 41.04
CA SER A 1001 -11.75 20.29 41.27
C SER A 1001 -10.99 18.97 41.37
N ILE A 1002 -9.81 18.85 40.75
CA ILE A 1002 -9.06 17.57 40.65
C ILE A 1002 -7.61 17.63 41.13
N LYS A 1003 -6.97 18.80 41.17
CA LYS A 1003 -5.52 18.92 41.35
C LYS A 1003 -5.00 18.35 42.66
N LYS A 1004 -5.83 18.35 43.72
CA LYS A 1004 -5.48 17.73 45.02
C LYS A 1004 -5.52 16.20 45.01
N GLN A 1005 -6.15 15.58 44.01
CA GLN A 1005 -6.37 14.14 43.90
C GLN A 1005 -5.45 13.48 42.86
N ILE A 1006 -4.78 14.27 42.03
CA ILE A 1006 -3.94 13.79 40.93
C ILE A 1006 -2.47 13.72 41.38
N PRO A 1007 -1.78 12.58 41.17
CA PRO A 1007 -0.33 12.52 41.40
C PRO A 1007 0.43 13.49 40.49
N SER A 1008 1.54 14.05 40.99
CA SER A 1008 2.34 15.07 40.28
C SER A 1008 2.70 14.67 38.85
N ASP A 1009 3.00 13.40 38.63
CA ASP A 1009 3.55 12.90 37.37
C ASP A 1009 2.48 12.80 36.26
N TRP A 1010 1.20 12.74 36.63
CA TRP A 1010 0.07 12.71 35.70
C TRP A 1010 -0.45 14.10 35.35
N TRP A 1011 -0.13 15.11 36.16
CA TRP A 1011 -0.62 16.47 35.98
C TRP A 1011 -0.28 17.07 34.61
N PRO A 1012 0.95 16.94 34.05
CA PRO A 1012 1.26 17.48 32.73
C PRO A 1012 0.34 16.95 31.62
N LEU A 1013 0.10 15.63 31.59
CA LEU A 1013 -0.77 15.00 30.62
C LEU A 1013 -2.24 15.45 30.77
N ILE A 1014 -2.73 15.51 32.00
CA ILE A 1014 -4.12 15.90 32.28
C ILE A 1014 -4.33 17.36 31.94
N SER A 1015 -3.40 18.23 32.35
CA SER A 1015 -3.44 19.65 32.03
C SER A 1015 -3.46 19.89 30.52
N GLU A 1016 -2.60 19.19 29.76
CA GLU A 1016 -2.57 19.29 28.30
C GLU A 1016 -3.90 18.83 27.68
N THR A 1017 -4.38 17.63 28.05
CA THR A 1017 -5.59 17.03 27.48
C THR A 1017 -6.87 17.77 27.85
N LEU A 1018 -6.92 18.44 29.00
CA LEU A 1018 -8.01 19.35 29.37
C LEU A 1018 -7.96 20.64 28.54
N ALA A 1019 -6.78 21.24 28.40
CA ALA A 1019 -6.59 22.49 27.67
C ALA A 1019 -6.89 22.37 26.18
N ASN A 1020 -6.92 21.15 25.65
CA ASN A 1020 -7.00 20.88 24.22
C ASN A 1020 -8.21 20.00 23.81
N GLY A 1021 -9.07 19.67 24.77
CA GLY A 1021 -10.34 18.95 24.58
C GLY A 1021 -10.25 17.42 24.59
N ILE A 1022 -9.05 16.84 24.48
CA ILE A 1022 -8.85 15.37 24.40
C ILE A 1022 -9.42 14.64 25.61
N PHE A 1023 -9.32 15.22 26.82
CA PHE A 1023 -9.81 14.59 28.04
C PHE A 1023 -11.31 14.30 27.93
N PHE A 1024 -12.11 15.29 27.53
CA PHE A 1024 -13.56 15.19 27.44
C PHE A 1024 -14.00 14.22 26.35
N ASP A 1025 -13.37 14.28 25.18
CA ASP A 1025 -13.66 13.34 24.10
C ASP A 1025 -13.26 11.91 24.45
N THR A 1026 -12.16 11.71 25.19
CA THR A 1026 -11.75 10.40 25.71
C THR A 1026 -12.81 9.84 26.65
N MET A 1027 -13.37 10.69 27.53
CA MET A 1027 -14.44 10.27 28.43
C MET A 1027 -15.70 9.89 27.66
N GLU A 1028 -16.08 10.64 26.62
CA GLU A 1028 -17.21 10.29 25.76
C GLU A 1028 -16.98 8.96 25.02
N LEU A 1029 -15.77 8.76 24.49
CA LEU A 1029 -15.40 7.52 23.81
C LEU A 1029 -15.54 6.30 24.71
N TYR A 1030 -14.95 6.34 25.91
CA TYR A 1030 -14.96 5.18 26.81
C TYR A 1030 -16.27 5.04 27.60
N LEU A 1031 -16.77 6.10 28.23
CA LEU A 1031 -17.94 6.06 29.11
C LEU A 1031 -19.27 6.16 28.36
N GLY A 1032 -19.30 6.88 27.24
CA GLY A 1032 -20.51 7.14 26.44
C GLY A 1032 -20.70 6.09 25.35
N ILE A 1033 -19.72 5.95 24.47
CA ILE A 1033 -19.80 5.14 23.25
C ILE A 1033 -19.52 3.65 23.56
N MET A 1034 -18.36 3.34 24.13
CA MET A 1034 -17.96 1.98 24.48
C MET A 1034 -18.58 1.47 25.79
N LYS A 1035 -19.10 2.40 26.61
CA LYS A 1035 -19.71 2.15 27.94
C LYS A 1035 -18.84 1.28 28.86
N LYS A 1036 -17.51 1.44 28.79
CA LYS A 1036 -16.57 0.87 29.77
C LYS A 1036 -16.71 1.61 31.09
N ARG A 1037 -16.47 0.94 32.22
CA ARG A 1037 -16.51 1.53 33.56
C ARG A 1037 -15.11 1.57 34.17
N ILE A 1038 -14.89 2.49 35.09
CA ILE A 1038 -13.63 2.60 35.83
C ILE A 1038 -13.39 1.34 36.68
N ASP A 1039 -14.46 0.78 37.25
CA ASP A 1039 -14.36 -0.36 38.17
C ASP A 1039 -14.25 -1.73 37.47
N ASP A 1040 -14.35 -1.80 36.14
CA ASP A 1040 -14.39 -3.07 35.37
C ASP A 1040 -13.13 -3.96 35.53
N LYS A 1041 -12.02 -3.46 36.10
CA LYS A 1041 -10.77 -4.21 36.33
C LYS A 1041 -10.33 -4.36 37.78
N LYS A 1042 -11.10 -3.87 38.76
CA LYS A 1042 -10.77 -4.10 40.19
C LYS A 1042 -10.92 -5.57 40.61
N GLU A 1043 -11.47 -6.44 39.75
CA GLU A 1043 -11.64 -7.88 40.00
C GLU A 1043 -10.52 -8.77 39.41
N GLU A 1044 -9.62 -8.26 38.55
CA GLU A 1044 -8.58 -9.09 37.88
C GLU A 1044 -7.16 -8.96 38.48
N THR A 1045 -6.92 -8.06 39.43
CA THR A 1045 -5.59 -7.81 40.02
C THR A 1045 -5.20 -8.80 41.12
N ASN A 1046 -5.27 -10.12 40.82
CA ASN A 1046 -4.60 -11.15 41.62
C ASN A 1046 -3.48 -11.88 40.86
N ASP A 1047 -3.16 -11.49 39.61
CA ASP A 1047 -1.99 -12.02 38.91
C ASP A 1047 -1.03 -10.88 38.54
N THR A 1048 0.01 -10.75 39.35
CA THR A 1048 1.15 -9.86 39.14
C THR A 1048 2.06 -10.43 38.06
N THR A 1049 2.19 -9.75 36.93
CA THR A 1049 3.48 -9.56 36.24
C THR A 1049 3.37 -8.38 35.27
N VAL A 1050 4.42 -7.55 35.31
CA VAL A 1050 4.54 -6.13 34.91
C VAL A 1050 4.44 -5.91 33.40
#